data_AF-A0A371FB12-F1
#
_entry.id   AF-A0A371FB12-F1
#
_cell.length_a   1.000
_cell.length_b   1.000
_cell.length_c   1.000
_cell.angle_alpha   90.00
_cell.angle_beta   90.00
_cell.angle_gamma   90.00
#
_symmetry.space_group_name_H-M   'P 1'
#
loop_
_entity.id
_entity.type
_entity.pdbx_description
1 polymer ?
#
loop_
_entity_poly.entity_id
_entity_poly.type
_entity_poly.pdbx_seq_one_letter_code
_entity_poly.pdbx_strand_id
1 'polypeptide(L)'
;MTNLKQAYAGISDSGDRISLSKKNHKKLFLSLLATLLVVASVVAIVAGVKSKNSDSGNSESGTSLSLSQHSHATIKSACSSTFYPELCFSAIATEPNVTHKVSSHRDVIEVSLNITARAVEHNYFTVKKLIGRHDLTKREKTALHDCLETIDETLDELKEAQKDLQLYPNKKTLYQHADDLKTLISAAITNQVTCLDGFSHEDADKRVRKALEEGQVHVEHMCSNALAMTKNMTDNDIANYESKIKNNSNRKLVEKINNNNNEWPEWISAADRKLLQAATVKPDVVVAADGSGDFKTVSAAVDSAPLKSNKRFIIKIKAGVYRENVEVPKKKTNIMFLGDGRTNTIITASRNVVDGSTTFHSATVAVVGGNFLARDITFQNTAGPSKHQAVALRVGGDLSAFYNCDILAYQDTLYVHNNRQFFVNCLIAGTVDFIFGNSAVVFQDCDIHARRPDSGQKNMVTAQGRVDPNQNTGIVIQKCRIGATQDLEPVKGSFPTYLGRPWKEYSRTVIMQSSISDVIDPVGWHEWNGNFALTTLVYREYQNTGPGAGTSKRVTWKGFKVITDAAEARAFTPGSFIGGSSWLGSTGFPFSLGLGKLLPTPKGYGKVDEVEQQAYQKKTRKRLIIITVSSIVLIAVIIAAVAGIVIHKRNRSSTPSSNSAPQTELTPAASLKAVCDVTQYPNSCFAAISALPESNTTDPELLFKLSLRVAIDELSKLSSFPSKLRANAEHDERFQKAIDVCGSVIGDALDRLNDSVSSLAGASAGKVISPASVTDVETWLSAVLTDQDTCLDALGELNSTAARGALREIGTAMRNSTEFASNSLAIVTRILGLLSKFGSLVHRRRLLGFPTWLGAAERRLMEAKSNDTTPDAVVAKDGSGQFTTIGEALKLVKKKSEERFIVYVKEGLYVENIDLDKNTWNVMIYGDGKTKTVVIGSRNFMDGTPTFETATFAVKGKGFIAKDIGFVNNAGASKHQAVALRSGSDRSVFYRCSFDGFQDTLYAHSNRQFYRECDISGTIDFIFGNAAVVFQNCKIMPRQPLPNQFNTITAQGKKDPNQNTGIIIQKSTITPHDNNLTAPTYLGRPWKDFSTTVIMQSDIGSFLKPVGWISWVPNVDPASTIFYAEYHNSGPGADVSQRVKWAGYKPTLSDSDAVKFTVQSFIQGPEWLPNVAVDFESTL
;
A
#
# COMPACT_ATOMS: atom_id res chain seq x y z
N MET A 1 28.89 38.30 -76.07
CA MET A 1 29.08 36.83 -76.04
C MET A 1 28.00 36.26 -75.12
N THR A 2 26.95 35.56 -75.58
CA THR A 2 26.87 34.23 -76.27
C THR A 2 27.18 33.07 -75.32
N ASN A 3 26.45 31.94 -75.21
CA ASN A 3 25.25 31.32 -75.86
C ASN A 3 24.75 30.18 -74.89
N LEU A 4 23.60 29.47 -74.92
CA LEU A 4 22.31 29.32 -75.67
C LEU A 4 21.37 28.44 -74.74
N LYS A 5 20.06 28.13 -74.90
CA LYS A 5 18.89 28.49 -75.76
C LYS A 5 17.56 28.04 -75.05
N GLN A 6 16.41 28.39 -75.64
CA GLN A 6 15.08 27.71 -75.80
C GLN A 6 14.79 26.31 -75.18
N ALA A 7 13.54 25.86 -74.92
CA ALA A 7 12.13 26.32 -75.09
C ALA A 7 11.20 25.21 -74.49
N TYR A 8 9.85 25.17 -74.49
CA TYR A 8 8.63 26.06 -74.47
C TYR A 8 7.42 25.08 -74.30
N ALA A 9 6.23 25.37 -73.76
CA ALA A 9 5.66 26.50 -73.01
C ALA A 9 4.93 25.91 -71.75
N GLY A 10 3.76 26.27 -71.22
CA GLY A 10 2.67 27.25 -71.51
C GLY A 10 1.38 26.81 -70.78
N ILE A 11 0.32 27.61 -70.55
CA ILE A 11 0.09 29.05 -70.75
C ILE A 11 -1.05 29.51 -69.79
N SER A 12 -0.94 30.72 -69.20
CA SER A 12 -2.02 31.63 -68.72
C SER A 12 -3.05 31.19 -67.63
N ASP A 13 -3.60 32.04 -66.76
CA ASP A 13 -3.14 33.31 -66.13
C ASP A 13 -4.03 33.66 -64.89
N SER A 14 -3.70 34.76 -64.19
CA SER A 14 -4.36 35.55 -63.13
C SER A 14 -5.91 35.67 -63.09
N GLY A 15 -6.47 36.29 -62.02
CA GLY A 15 -7.80 36.92 -62.21
C GLY A 15 -8.72 37.45 -61.09
N ASP A 16 -8.37 37.53 -59.79
CA ASP A 16 -8.98 38.47 -58.80
C ASP A 16 -10.51 38.34 -58.40
N ARG A 17 -10.85 38.91 -57.22
CA ARG A 17 -12.18 39.37 -56.69
C ARG A 17 -13.29 38.44 -56.13
N ILE A 18 -13.52 38.65 -54.82
CA ILE A 18 -14.79 38.98 -54.12
C ILE A 18 -16.02 38.04 -54.29
N SER A 19 -16.44 37.41 -53.18
CA SER A 19 -17.77 37.66 -52.57
C SER A 19 -17.95 36.93 -51.22
N LEU A 20 -18.97 37.33 -50.43
CA LEU A 20 -19.34 36.72 -49.16
C LEU A 20 -20.46 35.67 -49.33
N SER A 21 -20.66 34.88 -48.26
CA SER A 21 -21.96 34.35 -47.80
C SER A 21 -22.34 32.90 -48.12
N LYS A 22 -22.36 32.11 -47.03
CA LYS A 22 -23.39 31.13 -46.61
C LYS A 22 -23.98 30.11 -47.61
N LYS A 23 -23.82 28.85 -47.17
CA LYS A 23 -24.82 27.77 -47.13
C LYS A 23 -25.09 26.90 -48.38
N ASN A 24 -24.62 25.66 -48.20
CA ASN A 24 -25.41 24.41 -48.27
C ASN A 24 -25.77 23.77 -49.62
N HIS A 25 -25.24 22.55 -49.78
CA HIS A 25 -25.80 21.39 -50.48
C HIS A 25 -26.27 21.55 -51.95
N LYS A 26 -25.55 20.87 -52.86
CA LYS A 26 -25.96 19.52 -53.32
C LYS A 26 -24.93 18.91 -54.29
N LYS A 27 -24.39 17.75 -53.93
CA LYS A 27 -24.39 16.58 -54.83
C LYS A 27 -25.05 15.44 -54.06
N LEU A 28 -26.36 15.32 -54.29
CA LEU A 28 -27.27 14.38 -53.65
C LEU A 28 -28.13 13.83 -54.77
N PHE A 29 -27.71 12.70 -55.35
CA PHE A 29 -28.49 11.90 -56.29
C PHE A 29 -27.84 10.51 -56.39
N LEU A 30 -28.68 9.48 -56.43
CA LEU A 30 -28.34 8.05 -56.21
C LEU A 30 -27.75 7.77 -54.81
N SER A 31 -28.29 6.85 -54.00
CA SER A 31 -29.49 6.04 -54.17
C SER A 31 -30.73 6.69 -53.54
N LEU A 32 -31.87 6.66 -54.25
CA LEU A 32 -33.17 7.11 -53.75
C LEU A 32 -34.19 6.01 -54.06
N LEU A 33 -34.39 5.11 -53.09
CA LEU A 33 -35.51 4.17 -53.02
C LEU A 33 -35.67 3.69 -51.57
N ALA A 34 -36.85 3.18 -51.20
CA ALA A 34 -37.18 2.62 -49.89
C ALA A 34 -37.22 3.56 -48.67
N THR A 35 -37.59 4.85 -48.85
CA THR A 35 -38.35 5.57 -47.81
C THR A 35 -39.85 5.37 -48.01
N LEU A 36 -40.33 4.16 -47.72
CA LEU A 36 -41.72 3.70 -47.69
C LEU A 36 -41.74 2.50 -46.70
N LEU A 37 -42.30 2.56 -45.49
CA LEU A 37 -43.07 3.61 -44.84
C LEU A 37 -42.53 4.01 -43.45
N VAL A 38 -42.41 5.34 -43.29
CA VAL A 38 -43.01 6.19 -42.23
C VAL A 38 -42.51 6.10 -40.78
N VAL A 39 -42.21 7.29 -40.25
CA VAL A 39 -41.90 7.59 -38.85
C VAL A 39 -43.17 8.00 -38.10
N ALA A 40 -43.32 7.48 -36.87
CA ALA A 40 -44.11 7.98 -35.74
C ALA A 40 -45.59 8.38 -35.93
N SER A 41 -46.48 7.54 -35.38
CA SER A 41 -47.74 7.93 -34.72
C SER A 41 -47.93 7.02 -33.48
N VAL A 42 -47.26 7.33 -32.36
CA VAL A 42 -47.80 8.14 -31.25
C VAL A 42 -48.98 7.45 -30.52
N VAL A 43 -48.62 6.74 -29.45
CA VAL A 43 -49.30 6.64 -28.13
C VAL A 43 -50.84 6.72 -28.08
N ALA A 44 -51.50 5.57 -27.84
CA ALA A 44 -52.52 5.41 -26.78
C ALA A 44 -52.98 3.94 -26.58
N ILE A 45 -53.16 3.56 -25.30
CA ILE A 45 -54.31 2.87 -24.66
C ILE A 45 -55.37 2.32 -25.66
N VAL A 46 -55.76 1.03 -25.66
CA VAL A 46 -56.68 0.33 -24.72
C VAL A 46 -56.51 -1.21 -24.82
N ALA A 47 -57.05 -1.95 -23.83
CA ALA A 47 -57.21 -3.42 -23.81
C ALA A 47 -57.86 -3.97 -25.11
N GLY A 48 -57.72 -5.25 -25.49
CA GLY A 48 -57.29 -6.47 -24.78
C GLY A 48 -58.28 -7.61 -25.10
N VAL A 49 -58.23 -8.75 -24.37
CA VAL A 49 -59.22 -9.87 -24.45
C VAL A 49 -59.20 -10.67 -25.78
N LYS A 50 -59.37 -12.00 -25.88
CA LYS A 50 -59.32 -13.16 -24.95
C LYS A 50 -59.60 -14.45 -25.76
N SER A 51 -59.22 -15.64 -25.25
CA SER A 51 -59.73 -16.97 -25.68
C SER A 51 -59.31 -17.48 -27.09
N LYS A 52 -59.36 -18.78 -27.42
CA LYS A 52 -59.73 -19.99 -26.64
C LYS A 52 -58.99 -21.26 -27.14
N ASN A 53 -59.20 -22.36 -26.41
CA ASN A 53 -58.96 -23.77 -26.74
C ASN A 53 -59.54 -24.14 -28.15
N SER A 54 -59.23 -25.27 -28.79
CA SER A 54 -58.89 -26.61 -28.25
C SER A 54 -58.15 -27.53 -29.25
N ASP A 55 -57.74 -28.71 -28.75
CA ASP A 55 -57.59 -30.05 -29.36
C ASP A 55 -57.97 -30.19 -30.87
N SER A 56 -57.31 -31.04 -31.68
CA SER A 56 -56.81 -32.40 -31.38
C SER A 56 -55.87 -32.93 -32.49
N GLY A 57 -55.15 -34.05 -32.26
CA GLY A 57 -54.47 -34.78 -33.35
C GLY A 57 -53.29 -35.69 -32.96
N ASN A 58 -53.57 -36.99 -32.79
CA ASN A 58 -52.60 -38.07 -33.02
C ASN A 58 -52.32 -38.17 -34.55
N SER A 59 -51.20 -38.67 -35.08
CA SER A 59 -49.92 -39.19 -34.52
C SER A 59 -48.86 -39.10 -35.66
N GLU A 60 -47.67 -39.72 -35.72
CA GLU A 60 -47.05 -40.81 -34.96
C GLU A 60 -45.50 -40.75 -34.97
N SER A 61 -44.79 -41.87 -35.12
CA SER A 61 -43.36 -41.98 -34.86
C SER A 61 -42.45 -41.62 -36.06
N GLY A 62 -41.69 -40.55 -35.89
CA GLY A 62 -40.48 -40.26 -36.65
C GLY A 62 -39.54 -39.43 -35.78
N THR A 63 -38.56 -40.06 -35.13
CA THR A 63 -37.73 -39.43 -34.08
C THR A 63 -36.62 -38.51 -34.62
N SER A 64 -37.00 -37.56 -35.47
CA SER A 64 -36.25 -36.31 -35.56
C SER A 64 -36.46 -35.51 -34.26
N LEU A 65 -35.39 -35.16 -33.56
CA LEU A 65 -35.42 -34.18 -32.47
C LEU A 65 -35.66 -32.78 -33.07
N SER A 66 -36.90 -32.48 -33.47
CA SER A 66 -37.26 -31.16 -33.97
C SER A 66 -37.12 -30.13 -32.85
N LEU A 67 -36.17 -29.21 -32.99
CA LEU A 67 -35.97 -28.19 -31.97
C LEU A 67 -37.21 -27.30 -31.88
N SER A 68 -37.66 -26.99 -30.66
CA SER A 68 -38.71 -26.01 -30.45
C SER A 68 -38.31 -24.69 -31.14
N GLN A 69 -39.25 -24.02 -31.79
CA GLN A 69 -38.97 -22.79 -32.55
C GLN A 69 -38.31 -21.72 -31.67
N HIS A 70 -38.65 -21.71 -30.38
CA HIS A 70 -38.02 -20.86 -29.36
C HIS A 70 -36.57 -21.27 -29.07
N SER A 71 -36.31 -22.54 -28.73
CA SER A 71 -34.95 -23.03 -28.44
C SER A 71 -34.01 -22.89 -29.65
N HIS A 72 -34.50 -23.15 -30.87
CA HIS A 72 -33.75 -22.94 -32.11
C HIS A 72 -33.34 -21.46 -32.27
N ALA A 73 -34.27 -20.53 -32.05
CA ALA A 73 -33.98 -19.09 -32.12
C ALA A 73 -32.98 -18.64 -31.04
N THR A 74 -33.09 -19.15 -29.81
CA THR A 74 -32.18 -18.85 -28.69
C THR A 74 -30.76 -19.35 -28.96
N ILE A 75 -30.57 -20.59 -29.43
CA ILE A 75 -29.24 -21.13 -29.78
C ILE A 75 -28.64 -20.33 -30.93
N LYS A 76 -29.41 -20.05 -31.98
CA LYS A 76 -28.93 -19.26 -33.13
C LYS A 76 -28.57 -17.83 -32.74
N SER A 77 -29.33 -17.21 -31.84
CA SER A 77 -29.01 -15.88 -31.27
C SER A 77 -27.68 -15.90 -30.52
N ALA A 78 -27.49 -16.84 -29.59
CA ALA A 78 -26.25 -16.93 -28.81
C ALA A 78 -25.01 -17.18 -29.69
N CYS A 79 -25.09 -18.21 -30.55
CA CYS A 79 -24.00 -18.60 -31.43
C CYS A 79 -23.61 -17.53 -32.48
N SER A 80 -24.55 -16.65 -32.88
CA SER A 80 -24.29 -15.59 -33.89
C SER A 80 -23.16 -14.62 -33.55
N SER A 81 -22.77 -14.55 -32.27
CA SER A 81 -21.73 -13.66 -31.74
C SER A 81 -20.35 -14.32 -31.54
N THR A 82 -20.20 -15.58 -31.97
CA THR A 82 -19.00 -16.40 -31.74
C THR A 82 -18.07 -16.44 -32.95
N PHE A 83 -16.81 -16.88 -32.76
CA PHE A 83 -15.87 -17.04 -33.87
C PHE A 83 -16.21 -18.19 -34.82
N TYR A 84 -16.82 -19.26 -34.30
CA TYR A 84 -17.15 -20.45 -35.07
C TYR A 84 -18.67 -20.75 -34.94
N PRO A 85 -19.55 -19.87 -35.48
CA PRO A 85 -20.99 -19.89 -35.22
C PRO A 85 -21.67 -21.18 -35.69
N GLU A 86 -21.22 -21.75 -36.81
CA GLU A 86 -21.73 -23.03 -37.31
C GLU A 86 -21.31 -24.21 -36.42
N LEU A 87 -20.09 -24.20 -35.88
CA LEU A 87 -19.64 -25.19 -34.89
C LEU A 87 -20.42 -25.06 -33.57
N CYS A 88 -20.65 -23.83 -33.11
CA CYS A 88 -21.47 -23.55 -31.94
C CYS A 88 -22.89 -24.09 -32.11
N PHE A 89 -23.54 -23.77 -33.24
CA PHE A 89 -24.91 -24.18 -33.50
C PHE A 89 -25.04 -25.69 -33.69
N SER A 90 -24.19 -26.30 -34.52
CA SER A 90 -24.25 -27.74 -34.83
C SER A 90 -23.91 -28.64 -33.64
N ALA A 91 -22.92 -28.28 -32.81
CA ALA A 91 -22.59 -29.04 -31.61
C ALA A 91 -23.71 -29.00 -30.56
N ILE A 92 -24.42 -27.88 -30.45
CA ILE A 92 -25.50 -27.71 -29.46
C ILE A 92 -26.82 -28.28 -29.96
N ALA A 93 -27.13 -28.14 -31.25
CA ALA A 93 -28.35 -28.68 -31.86
C ALA A 93 -28.36 -30.22 -31.97
N THR A 94 -27.19 -30.87 -31.90
CA THR A 94 -27.09 -32.34 -31.90
C THR A 94 -27.13 -32.98 -30.49
N GLU A 95 -27.17 -32.18 -29.41
CA GLU A 95 -27.18 -32.70 -28.04
C GLU A 95 -28.56 -33.29 -27.62
N PRO A 96 -28.62 -34.52 -27.06
CA PRO A 96 -29.87 -35.11 -26.60
C PRO A 96 -30.64 -34.27 -25.58
N ASN A 97 -31.94 -34.11 -25.85
CA ASN A 97 -32.91 -33.36 -25.06
C ASN A 97 -32.63 -31.85 -24.93
N VAL A 98 -31.88 -31.25 -25.87
CA VAL A 98 -31.62 -29.79 -25.90
C VAL A 98 -32.90 -28.94 -25.87
N THR A 99 -33.99 -29.44 -26.46
CA THR A 99 -35.34 -28.84 -26.50
C THR A 99 -35.94 -28.51 -25.15
N HIS A 100 -35.65 -29.30 -24.12
CA HIS A 100 -36.18 -29.12 -22.77
C HIS A 100 -35.15 -28.46 -21.82
N LYS A 101 -33.91 -28.29 -22.28
CA LYS A 101 -32.81 -27.69 -21.50
C LYS A 101 -32.56 -26.23 -21.87
N VAL A 102 -32.84 -25.80 -23.10
CA VAL A 102 -32.46 -24.46 -23.59
C VAL A 102 -33.67 -23.52 -23.68
N SER A 103 -33.68 -22.55 -22.75
CA SER A 103 -34.62 -21.42 -22.68
C SER A 103 -33.92 -20.05 -22.75
N SER A 104 -32.64 -19.98 -22.40
CA SER A 104 -31.85 -18.75 -22.27
C SER A 104 -30.42 -18.92 -22.79
N HIS A 105 -29.72 -17.80 -23.04
CA HIS A 105 -28.30 -17.80 -23.44
C HIS A 105 -27.39 -18.48 -22.40
N ARG A 106 -27.74 -18.40 -21.10
CA ARG A 106 -27.04 -19.11 -20.02
C ARG A 106 -27.07 -20.63 -20.25
N ASP A 107 -28.24 -21.16 -20.63
CA ASP A 107 -28.43 -22.60 -20.86
C ASP A 107 -27.63 -23.06 -22.10
N VAL A 108 -27.53 -22.22 -23.14
CA VAL A 108 -26.69 -22.49 -24.32
C VAL A 108 -25.22 -22.60 -23.93
N ILE A 109 -24.72 -21.72 -23.05
CA ILE A 109 -23.35 -21.78 -22.53
C ILE A 109 -23.14 -23.02 -21.67
N GLU A 110 -24.09 -23.37 -20.79
CA GLU A 110 -23.99 -24.55 -19.93
C GLU A 110 -23.94 -25.86 -20.75
N VAL A 111 -24.75 -25.96 -21.83
CA VAL A 111 -24.66 -27.06 -22.79
C VAL A 111 -23.33 -27.03 -23.55
N SER A 112 -22.89 -25.86 -24.02
CA SER A 112 -21.61 -25.70 -24.74
C SER A 112 -20.41 -26.20 -23.91
N LEU A 113 -20.32 -25.82 -22.64
CA LEU A 113 -19.27 -26.29 -21.72
C LEU A 113 -19.33 -27.82 -21.51
N ASN A 114 -20.53 -28.42 -21.44
CA ASN A 114 -20.70 -29.86 -21.28
C ASN A 114 -20.32 -30.68 -22.54
N ILE A 115 -20.50 -30.15 -23.75
CA ILE A 115 -19.99 -30.78 -24.97
C ILE A 115 -18.46 -30.62 -25.04
N THR A 116 -17.96 -29.43 -24.70
CA THR A 116 -16.52 -29.12 -24.69
C THR A 116 -15.75 -30.04 -23.73
N ALA A 117 -16.26 -30.25 -22.52
CA ALA A 117 -15.64 -31.16 -21.54
C ALA A 117 -15.52 -32.60 -22.08
N ARG A 118 -16.54 -33.12 -22.77
CA ARG A 118 -16.49 -34.45 -23.42
C ARG A 118 -15.47 -34.52 -24.56
N ALA A 119 -15.31 -33.46 -25.34
CA ALA A 119 -14.27 -33.37 -26.37
C ALA A 119 -12.85 -33.36 -25.76
N VAL A 120 -12.66 -32.68 -24.63
CA VAL A 120 -11.40 -32.68 -23.87
C VAL A 120 -11.11 -34.08 -23.30
N GLU A 121 -12.12 -34.76 -22.74
CA GLU A 121 -11.99 -36.14 -22.25
C GLU A 121 -11.63 -37.12 -23.40
N HIS A 122 -12.17 -36.94 -24.60
CA HIS A 122 -11.76 -37.71 -25.79
C HIS A 122 -10.30 -37.43 -26.20
N ASN A 123 -9.87 -36.16 -26.18
CA ASN A 123 -8.48 -35.77 -26.45
C ASN A 123 -7.50 -36.39 -25.44
N TYR A 124 -7.86 -36.44 -24.15
CA TYR A 124 -7.06 -37.11 -23.11
C TYR A 124 -6.74 -38.57 -23.48
N PHE A 125 -7.74 -39.34 -23.91
CA PHE A 125 -7.52 -40.73 -24.35
C PHE A 125 -6.67 -40.83 -25.62
N THR A 126 -6.79 -39.86 -26.54
CA THR A 126 -5.97 -39.79 -27.76
C THR A 126 -4.49 -39.57 -27.43
N VAL A 127 -4.19 -38.60 -26.56
CA VAL A 127 -2.82 -38.31 -26.09
C VAL A 127 -2.25 -39.49 -25.31
N LYS A 128 -3.06 -40.08 -24.41
CA LYS A 128 -2.67 -41.27 -23.64
C LYS A 128 -2.37 -42.49 -24.52
N LYS A 129 -3.10 -42.66 -25.63
CA LYS A 129 -2.82 -43.70 -26.65
C LYS A 129 -1.52 -43.41 -27.41
N LEU A 130 -1.23 -42.15 -27.72
CA LEU A 130 0.01 -41.75 -28.39
C LEU A 130 1.24 -42.02 -27.51
N ILE A 131 1.19 -41.73 -26.21
CA ILE A 131 2.30 -42.01 -25.25
C ILE A 131 2.73 -43.48 -25.25
N GLY A 132 1.81 -44.41 -25.51
CA GLY A 132 2.10 -45.85 -25.60
C GLY A 132 2.96 -46.26 -26.80
N ARG A 133 3.32 -45.34 -27.71
CA ARG A 133 4.15 -45.63 -28.88
C ARG A 133 5.62 -45.83 -28.52
N HIS A 134 6.19 -46.91 -29.05
CA HIS A 134 7.61 -47.23 -28.85
C HIS A 134 8.57 -46.30 -29.63
N ASP A 135 8.14 -45.74 -30.77
CA ASP A 135 8.97 -44.95 -31.68
C ASP A 135 9.16 -43.47 -31.28
N LEU A 136 8.59 -43.05 -30.16
CA LEU A 136 8.72 -41.69 -29.63
C LEU A 136 10.08 -41.43 -28.96
N THR A 137 10.65 -40.28 -29.26
CA THR A 137 11.84 -39.71 -28.59
C THR A 137 11.56 -39.40 -27.11
N LYS A 138 12.63 -39.11 -26.35
CA LYS A 138 12.52 -38.62 -24.97
C LYS A 138 11.77 -37.28 -24.91
N ARG A 139 12.04 -36.39 -25.88
CA ARG A 139 11.41 -35.06 -25.98
C ARG A 139 9.91 -35.16 -26.21
N GLU A 140 9.48 -35.94 -27.20
CA GLU A 140 8.05 -36.14 -27.52
C GLU A 140 7.30 -36.78 -26.34
N LYS A 141 7.92 -37.69 -25.60
CA LYS A 141 7.34 -38.27 -24.37
C LYS A 141 7.14 -37.21 -23.29
N THR A 142 8.10 -36.30 -23.07
CA THR A 142 7.91 -35.16 -22.14
C THR A 142 6.81 -34.22 -22.63
N ALA A 143 6.79 -33.83 -23.91
CA ALA A 143 5.75 -32.96 -24.46
C ALA A 143 4.34 -33.59 -24.42
N LEU A 144 4.22 -34.91 -24.59
CA LEU A 144 2.95 -35.62 -24.40
C LEU A 144 2.52 -35.68 -22.92
N HIS A 145 3.47 -35.75 -21.97
CA HIS A 145 3.16 -35.63 -20.53
C HIS A 145 2.71 -34.21 -20.16
N ASP A 146 3.39 -33.18 -20.66
CA ASP A 146 2.98 -31.77 -20.50
C ASP A 146 1.57 -31.55 -21.09
N CYS A 147 1.27 -32.19 -22.23
CA CYS A 147 -0.07 -32.17 -22.83
C CYS A 147 -1.13 -32.86 -21.95
N LEU A 148 -0.79 -33.97 -21.25
CA LEU A 148 -1.71 -34.57 -20.28
C LEU A 148 -1.93 -33.69 -19.04
N GLU A 149 -0.89 -33.00 -18.54
CA GLU A 149 -0.99 -32.01 -17.45
C GLU A 149 -1.96 -30.89 -17.84
N THR A 150 -1.73 -30.24 -18.98
CA THR A 150 -2.58 -29.14 -19.44
C THR A 150 -4.02 -29.57 -19.78
N ILE A 151 -4.25 -30.83 -20.18
CA ILE A 151 -5.59 -31.39 -20.39
C ILE A 151 -6.31 -31.69 -19.05
N ASP A 152 -5.65 -32.26 -18.03
CA ASP A 152 -6.26 -32.45 -16.68
C ASP A 152 -6.62 -31.08 -16.07
N GLU A 153 -5.73 -30.09 -16.22
CA GLU A 153 -5.99 -28.70 -15.84
C GLU A 153 -7.23 -28.12 -16.56
N THR A 154 -7.34 -28.28 -17.88
CA THR A 154 -8.47 -27.81 -18.70
C THR A 154 -9.79 -28.42 -18.24
N LEU A 155 -9.82 -29.71 -17.90
CA LEU A 155 -11.00 -30.37 -17.37
C LEU A 155 -11.44 -29.75 -16.05
N ASP A 156 -10.51 -29.46 -15.13
CA ASP A 156 -10.83 -28.75 -13.89
C ASP A 156 -11.33 -27.32 -14.17
N GLU A 157 -10.75 -26.54 -15.11
CA GLU A 157 -11.23 -25.17 -15.39
C GLU A 157 -12.65 -25.14 -15.98
N LEU A 158 -12.96 -26.04 -16.92
CA LEU A 158 -14.31 -26.15 -17.48
C LEU A 158 -15.33 -26.58 -16.41
N LYS A 159 -14.94 -27.51 -15.53
CA LYS A 159 -15.75 -27.98 -14.40
C LYS A 159 -15.87 -26.95 -13.28
N GLU A 160 -15.03 -25.91 -13.24
CA GLU A 160 -15.19 -24.76 -12.33
C GLU A 160 -16.04 -23.66 -12.96
N ALA A 161 -15.84 -23.36 -14.25
CA ALA A 161 -16.68 -22.43 -15.00
C ALA A 161 -18.15 -22.85 -15.02
N GLN A 162 -18.45 -24.15 -15.18
CA GLN A 162 -19.81 -24.68 -15.06
C GLN A 162 -20.45 -24.39 -13.70
N LYS A 163 -19.71 -24.56 -12.59
CA LYS A 163 -20.21 -24.29 -11.23
C LYS A 163 -20.51 -22.82 -11.01
N ASP A 164 -19.65 -21.93 -11.52
CA ASP A 164 -19.88 -20.48 -11.40
C ASP A 164 -21.09 -20.03 -12.23
N LEU A 165 -21.26 -20.57 -13.44
CA LEU A 165 -22.42 -20.35 -14.32
C LEU A 165 -23.73 -20.91 -13.72
N GLN A 166 -23.67 -21.93 -12.87
CA GLN A 166 -24.80 -22.42 -12.08
C GLN A 166 -25.18 -21.51 -10.91
N LEU A 167 -24.26 -20.70 -10.40
CA LEU A 167 -24.55 -19.69 -9.38
C LEU A 167 -25.02 -18.35 -9.99
N TYR A 168 -24.54 -18.00 -11.18
CA TYR A 168 -24.84 -16.75 -11.89
C TYR A 168 -26.34 -16.39 -11.95
N PRO A 169 -26.74 -15.12 -11.69
CA PRO A 169 -25.93 -13.96 -11.29
C PRO A 169 -25.83 -13.77 -9.76
N ASN A 170 -25.92 -14.86 -8.98
CA ASN A 170 -26.05 -14.84 -7.52
C ASN A 170 -24.77 -15.33 -6.83
N LYS A 171 -24.63 -15.02 -5.52
CA LYS A 171 -23.46 -15.29 -4.66
C LYS A 171 -22.21 -14.44 -4.94
N LYS A 172 -21.93 -14.02 -6.17
CA LYS A 172 -20.89 -13.01 -6.49
C LYS A 172 -21.53 -11.76 -7.13
N THR A 173 -20.74 -10.71 -7.35
CA THR A 173 -21.16 -9.59 -8.23
C THR A 173 -21.11 -10.00 -9.71
N LEU A 174 -21.87 -9.32 -10.57
CA LEU A 174 -21.84 -9.54 -12.02
C LEU A 174 -20.42 -9.45 -12.60
N TYR A 175 -19.63 -8.47 -12.16
CA TYR A 175 -18.24 -8.29 -12.58
C TYR A 175 -17.35 -9.47 -12.18
N GLN A 176 -17.47 -9.96 -10.93
CA GLN A 176 -16.70 -11.12 -10.46
C GLN A 176 -17.04 -12.39 -11.24
N HIS A 177 -18.33 -12.69 -11.42
CA HIS A 177 -18.75 -13.82 -12.26
C HIS A 177 -18.20 -13.72 -13.68
N ALA A 178 -18.36 -12.55 -14.31
CA ALA A 178 -17.85 -12.31 -15.65
C ALA A 178 -16.34 -12.59 -15.71
N ASP A 179 -15.57 -12.01 -14.80
CA ASP A 179 -14.11 -12.14 -14.79
C ASP A 179 -13.63 -13.55 -14.45
N ASP A 180 -14.29 -14.25 -13.53
CA ASP A 180 -13.97 -15.65 -13.20
C ASP A 180 -14.26 -16.57 -14.41
N LEU A 181 -15.47 -16.49 -14.99
CA LEU A 181 -15.84 -17.28 -16.18
C LEU A 181 -14.94 -16.99 -17.40
N LYS A 182 -14.66 -15.71 -17.68
CA LYS A 182 -13.72 -15.31 -18.75
C LYS A 182 -12.32 -15.86 -18.50
N THR A 183 -11.83 -15.84 -17.26
CA THR A 183 -10.49 -16.32 -16.90
C THR A 183 -10.36 -17.83 -17.10
N LEU A 184 -11.28 -18.61 -16.54
CA LEU A 184 -11.24 -20.08 -16.58
C LEU A 184 -11.30 -20.62 -18.02
N ILE A 185 -12.19 -20.08 -18.85
CA ILE A 185 -12.27 -20.49 -20.27
C ILE A 185 -11.05 -19.96 -21.07
N SER A 186 -10.48 -18.80 -20.71
CA SER A 186 -9.22 -18.32 -21.31
C SER A 186 -8.02 -19.22 -20.98
N ALA A 187 -7.98 -19.79 -19.77
CA ALA A 187 -6.97 -20.77 -19.37
C ALA A 187 -7.14 -22.10 -20.12
N ALA A 188 -8.36 -22.61 -20.25
CA ALA A 188 -8.67 -23.80 -21.06
C ALA A 188 -8.15 -23.69 -22.52
N ILE A 189 -8.40 -22.55 -23.19
CA ILE A 189 -7.85 -22.23 -24.52
C ILE A 189 -6.31 -22.26 -24.50
N THR A 190 -5.70 -21.54 -23.55
CA THR A 190 -4.24 -21.44 -23.41
C THR A 190 -3.58 -22.81 -23.25
N ASN A 191 -4.24 -23.72 -22.56
CA ASN A 191 -3.75 -25.07 -22.30
C ASN A 191 -3.72 -25.97 -23.55
N GLN A 192 -4.71 -25.86 -24.45
CA GLN A 192 -4.68 -26.59 -25.73
C GLN A 192 -3.52 -26.09 -26.61
N VAL A 193 -3.34 -24.77 -26.68
CA VAL A 193 -2.21 -24.14 -27.39
C VAL A 193 -0.87 -24.57 -26.79
N THR A 194 -0.77 -24.67 -25.47
CA THR A 194 0.44 -25.10 -24.76
C THR A 194 0.79 -26.56 -25.05
N CYS A 195 -0.20 -27.46 -25.10
CA CYS A 195 0.01 -28.85 -25.54
C CYS A 195 0.65 -28.88 -26.94
N LEU A 196 0.10 -28.15 -27.91
CA LEU A 196 0.63 -28.13 -29.28
C LEU A 196 2.01 -27.45 -29.38
N ASP A 197 2.25 -26.39 -28.60
CA ASP A 197 3.51 -25.65 -28.64
C ASP A 197 4.71 -26.48 -28.15
N GLY A 198 4.49 -27.46 -27.26
CA GLY A 198 5.53 -28.41 -26.84
C GLY A 198 6.19 -29.18 -28.00
N PHE A 199 5.48 -29.33 -29.13
CA PHE A 199 5.89 -30.06 -30.33
C PHE A 199 6.38 -29.16 -31.48
N SER A 200 7.00 -28.02 -31.16
CA SER A 200 7.37 -26.99 -32.15
C SER A 200 8.85 -26.98 -32.56
N HIS A 201 9.68 -27.92 -32.08
CA HIS A 201 11.14 -27.78 -32.15
C HIS A 201 11.82 -28.70 -33.17
N GLU A 202 11.49 -29.99 -33.19
CA GLU A 202 12.15 -30.99 -34.04
C GLU A 202 11.25 -31.48 -35.20
N ASP A 203 11.86 -32.04 -36.26
CA ASP A 203 11.09 -32.66 -37.37
C ASP A 203 10.37 -33.96 -36.96
N ALA A 204 10.80 -34.58 -35.85
CA ALA A 204 10.06 -35.66 -35.19
C ALA A 204 8.76 -35.13 -34.57
N ASP A 205 8.86 -34.10 -33.71
CA ASP A 205 7.76 -33.45 -33.01
C ASP A 205 6.57 -33.16 -33.94
N LYS A 206 6.83 -32.65 -35.16
CA LYS A 206 5.82 -32.31 -36.19
C LYS A 206 4.88 -33.48 -36.52
N ARG A 207 5.35 -34.73 -36.45
CA ARG A 207 4.52 -35.93 -36.70
C ARG A 207 3.54 -36.19 -35.56
N VAL A 208 3.97 -35.98 -34.32
CA VAL A 208 3.13 -36.11 -33.12
C VAL A 208 2.16 -34.94 -33.04
N ARG A 209 2.64 -33.70 -33.29
CA ARG A 209 1.80 -32.49 -33.39
C ARG A 209 0.63 -32.70 -34.35
N LYS A 210 0.89 -33.16 -35.58
CA LYS A 210 -0.16 -33.39 -36.58
C LYS A 210 -1.23 -34.41 -36.13
N ALA A 211 -0.88 -35.36 -35.26
CA ALA A 211 -1.82 -36.33 -34.70
C ALA A 211 -2.64 -35.80 -33.50
N LEU A 212 -2.31 -34.61 -33.00
CA LEU A 212 -3.00 -33.91 -31.91
C LEU A 212 -3.76 -32.66 -32.40
N GLU A 213 -3.24 -31.99 -33.42
CA GLU A 213 -3.64 -30.65 -33.86
C GLU A 213 -5.13 -30.53 -34.16
N GLU A 214 -5.72 -31.46 -34.91
CA GLU A 214 -7.16 -31.46 -35.20
C GLU A 214 -8.03 -31.49 -33.93
N GLY A 215 -7.72 -32.39 -32.99
CA GLY A 215 -8.47 -32.52 -31.73
C GLY A 215 -8.26 -31.33 -30.78
N GLN A 216 -7.03 -30.85 -30.64
CA GLN A 216 -6.70 -29.72 -29.78
C GLN A 216 -7.32 -28.41 -30.30
N VAL A 217 -7.21 -28.14 -31.60
CA VAL A 217 -7.83 -26.96 -32.25
C VAL A 217 -9.36 -27.05 -32.22
N HIS A 218 -9.95 -28.25 -32.35
CA HIS A 218 -11.40 -28.41 -32.17
C HIS A 218 -11.85 -27.99 -30.77
N VAL A 219 -11.15 -28.43 -29.72
CA VAL A 219 -11.44 -28.00 -28.33
C VAL A 219 -11.17 -26.51 -28.13
N GLU A 220 -10.11 -25.96 -28.72
CA GLU A 220 -9.80 -24.53 -28.70
C GLU A 220 -10.95 -23.70 -29.28
N HIS A 221 -11.47 -24.08 -30.45
CA HIS A 221 -12.62 -23.44 -31.10
C HIS A 221 -13.92 -23.57 -30.27
N MET A 222 -14.14 -24.71 -29.61
CA MET A 222 -15.29 -24.89 -28.71
C MET A 222 -15.18 -24.00 -27.47
N CYS A 223 -14.00 -23.90 -26.86
CA CYS A 223 -13.75 -22.99 -25.74
C CYS A 223 -13.91 -21.51 -26.17
N SER A 224 -13.42 -21.14 -27.36
CA SER A 224 -13.61 -19.81 -27.95
C SER A 224 -15.10 -19.46 -28.11
N ASN A 225 -15.91 -20.40 -28.62
CA ASN A 225 -17.36 -20.21 -28.73
C ASN A 225 -18.03 -20.01 -27.36
N ALA A 226 -17.68 -20.84 -26.36
CA ALA A 226 -18.20 -20.71 -25.00
C ALA A 226 -17.79 -19.37 -24.36
N LEU A 227 -16.54 -18.94 -24.55
CA LEU A 227 -16.01 -17.66 -24.07
C LEU A 227 -16.70 -16.46 -24.72
N ALA A 228 -16.91 -16.48 -26.04
CA ALA A 228 -17.58 -15.41 -26.77
C ALA A 228 -19.05 -15.26 -26.35
N MET A 229 -19.80 -16.37 -26.20
CA MET A 229 -21.17 -16.33 -25.67
C MET A 229 -21.22 -15.81 -24.23
N THR A 230 -20.31 -16.31 -23.37
CA THR A 230 -20.18 -15.88 -21.97
C THR A 230 -19.92 -14.38 -21.85
N LYS A 231 -18.96 -13.87 -22.65
CA LYS A 231 -18.62 -12.45 -22.71
C LYS A 231 -19.82 -11.63 -23.19
N ASN A 232 -20.50 -12.03 -24.26
CA ASN A 232 -21.66 -11.32 -24.78
C ASN A 232 -22.81 -11.27 -23.76
N MET A 233 -23.11 -12.38 -23.08
CA MET A 233 -24.13 -12.41 -22.03
C MET A 233 -23.77 -11.47 -20.86
N THR A 234 -22.56 -11.61 -20.31
CA THR A 234 -22.14 -10.86 -19.11
C THR A 234 -21.93 -9.37 -19.36
N ASP A 235 -21.36 -8.98 -20.51
CA ASP A 235 -21.23 -7.56 -20.89
C ASP A 235 -22.61 -6.89 -21.05
N ASN A 236 -23.59 -7.59 -21.66
CA ASN A 236 -24.96 -7.08 -21.80
C ASN A 236 -25.68 -6.96 -20.45
N ASP A 237 -25.54 -7.93 -19.55
CA ASP A 237 -26.14 -7.87 -18.20
C ASP A 237 -25.56 -6.73 -17.37
N ILE A 238 -24.24 -6.49 -17.46
CA ILE A 238 -23.56 -5.35 -16.83
C ILE A 238 -24.06 -4.01 -17.43
N ALA A 239 -24.15 -3.90 -18.75
CA ALA A 239 -24.67 -2.70 -19.41
C ALA A 239 -26.15 -2.41 -19.04
N ASN A 240 -26.98 -3.46 -18.96
CA ASN A 240 -28.36 -3.38 -18.51
C ASN A 240 -28.47 -2.95 -17.03
N TYR A 241 -27.58 -3.44 -16.18
CA TYR A 241 -27.49 -3.04 -14.77
C TYR A 241 -27.10 -1.56 -14.61
N GLU A 242 -26.06 -1.09 -15.30
CA GLU A 242 -25.66 0.31 -15.31
C GLU A 242 -26.77 1.24 -15.85
N SER A 243 -27.45 0.84 -16.92
CA SER A 243 -28.55 1.60 -17.53
C SER A 243 -29.72 1.79 -16.56
N LYS A 244 -30.10 0.72 -15.84
CA LYS A 244 -31.14 0.76 -14.80
C LYS A 244 -30.80 1.69 -13.63
N ILE A 245 -29.50 1.84 -13.30
CA ILE A 245 -29.04 2.79 -12.27
C ILE A 245 -29.14 4.23 -12.79
N LYS A 246 -28.63 4.51 -13.99
CA LYS A 246 -28.61 5.87 -14.59
C LYS A 246 -30.02 6.45 -14.78
N ASN A 247 -30.99 5.63 -15.16
CA ASN A 247 -32.38 6.07 -15.37
C ASN A 247 -33.17 6.36 -14.08
N ASN A 248 -32.64 6.03 -12.89
CA ASN A 248 -33.34 6.17 -11.60
C ASN A 248 -32.87 7.40 -10.79
N SER A 249 -32.57 8.49 -11.50
CA SER A 249 -31.84 9.68 -11.01
C SER A 249 -32.60 10.61 -10.06
N ASN A 250 -33.25 10.05 -9.03
CA ASN A 250 -33.71 10.77 -7.83
C ASN A 250 -33.42 10.01 -6.51
N ARG A 251 -32.60 8.95 -6.56
CA ARG A 251 -32.02 8.31 -5.37
C ARG A 251 -30.51 8.13 -5.54
N LYS A 252 -29.71 8.91 -4.80
CA LYS A 252 -28.31 8.57 -4.56
C LYS A 252 -28.24 7.27 -3.75
N LEU A 253 -27.90 6.16 -4.39
CA LEU A 253 -27.26 5.04 -3.70
C LEU A 253 -25.83 5.51 -3.34
N VAL A 254 -25.27 5.25 -2.16
CA VAL A 254 -25.68 4.36 -1.05
C VAL A 254 -25.87 2.92 -1.50
N GLU A 255 -24.75 2.20 -1.64
CA GLU A 255 -24.75 0.74 -1.63
C GLU A 255 -25.28 0.25 -0.27
N LYS A 256 -26.55 -0.14 -0.25
CA LYS A 256 -27.13 -0.84 0.90
C LYS A 256 -26.62 -2.29 0.90
N ILE A 257 -25.65 -2.57 1.77
CA ILE A 257 -25.48 -3.91 2.33
C ILE A 257 -26.07 -3.87 3.74
N ASN A 258 -26.95 -4.82 4.05
CA ASN A 258 -27.89 -4.68 5.17
C ASN A 258 -27.22 -4.77 6.54
N ASN A 259 -27.72 -3.95 7.47
CA ASN A 259 -27.58 -4.21 8.89
C ASN A 259 -28.26 -5.54 9.23
N ASN A 260 -27.50 -6.53 9.68
CA ASN A 260 -27.79 -7.27 10.91
C ASN A 260 -26.59 -8.14 11.31
N ASN A 261 -26.41 -8.30 12.61
CA ASN A 261 -25.58 -9.32 13.27
C ASN A 261 -24.25 -9.70 12.59
N ASN A 262 -23.20 -8.99 13.00
CA ASN A 262 -22.09 -9.64 13.71
C ASN A 262 -21.54 -10.93 13.06
N GLU A 263 -21.10 -10.86 11.80
CA GLU A 263 -20.43 -11.93 11.05
C GLU A 263 -19.31 -11.34 10.17
N TRP A 264 -18.35 -12.16 9.71
CA TRP A 264 -17.38 -11.76 8.67
C TRP A 264 -17.89 -12.19 7.27
N PRO A 265 -17.44 -11.58 6.15
CA PRO A 265 -17.74 -12.09 4.81
C PRO A 265 -17.32 -13.55 4.60
N GLU A 266 -18.20 -14.34 3.98
CA GLU A 266 -18.02 -15.79 3.75
C GLU A 266 -16.80 -16.12 2.87
N TRP A 267 -16.51 -15.26 1.89
CA TRP A 267 -15.48 -15.49 0.86
C TRP A 267 -14.04 -15.31 1.34
N ILE A 268 -13.83 -14.73 2.53
CA ILE A 268 -12.53 -14.75 3.21
C ILE A 268 -12.53 -15.94 4.18
N SER A 269 -11.51 -16.79 4.13
CA SER A 269 -11.40 -17.92 5.06
C SER A 269 -11.05 -17.46 6.47
N ALA A 270 -11.43 -18.26 7.49
CA ALA A 270 -11.01 -18.01 8.87
C ALA A 270 -9.49 -18.20 9.08
N ALA A 271 -8.80 -18.85 8.14
CA ALA A 271 -7.35 -19.03 8.17
C ALA A 271 -6.60 -17.85 7.53
N ASP A 272 -7.14 -17.21 6.51
CA ASP A 272 -6.52 -16.01 5.89
C ASP A 272 -6.78 -14.76 6.74
N ARG A 273 -7.92 -14.69 7.46
CA ARG A 273 -8.05 -13.80 8.63
C ARG A 273 -6.94 -14.05 9.66
N LYS A 274 -6.53 -15.31 9.82
CA LYS A 274 -5.36 -15.76 10.61
C LYS A 274 -3.99 -15.65 9.89
N LEU A 275 -3.89 -14.93 8.75
CA LEU A 275 -2.63 -14.55 8.12
C LEU A 275 -2.49 -13.06 7.74
N LEU A 276 -3.58 -12.30 7.67
CA LEU A 276 -3.55 -10.92 7.17
C LEU A 276 -3.17 -9.87 8.21
N GLN A 277 -3.55 -10.14 9.44
CA GLN A 277 -3.36 -9.26 10.59
C GLN A 277 -2.07 -9.73 11.33
N ALA A 278 -1.02 -10.07 10.54
CA ALA A 278 0.18 -10.84 10.90
C ALA A 278 1.51 -10.29 10.31
N ALA A 279 2.51 -10.01 11.16
CA ALA A 279 3.84 -9.51 10.83
C ALA A 279 4.93 -10.57 10.51
N THR A 280 5.09 -11.64 11.31
CA THR A 280 6.00 -12.78 11.02
C THR A 280 5.25 -14.11 10.95
N VAL A 281 4.79 -14.48 9.75
CA VAL A 281 3.88 -15.63 9.55
C VAL A 281 4.48 -16.93 10.10
N LYS A 282 3.77 -17.61 11.02
CA LYS A 282 4.19 -18.91 11.55
C LYS A 282 4.17 -19.95 10.42
N PRO A 283 5.28 -20.64 10.12
CA PRO A 283 5.27 -21.76 9.19
C PRO A 283 4.51 -22.97 9.75
N ASP A 284 3.95 -23.75 8.83
CA ASP A 284 3.50 -25.11 9.09
C ASP A 284 4.67 -26.10 9.01
N VAL A 285 5.61 -25.86 8.09
CA VAL A 285 6.85 -26.65 7.90
C VAL A 285 8.04 -25.76 7.53
N VAL A 286 9.25 -26.18 7.93
CA VAL A 286 10.51 -25.48 7.71
C VAL A 286 11.45 -26.33 6.84
N VAL A 287 11.90 -25.76 5.72
CA VAL A 287 12.94 -26.32 4.86
C VAL A 287 14.29 -25.70 5.22
N ALA A 288 15.32 -26.53 5.43
CA ALA A 288 16.67 -26.07 5.73
C ALA A 288 17.73 -27.03 5.16
N ALA A 289 18.58 -26.54 4.25
CA ALA A 289 19.58 -27.36 3.55
C ALA A 289 20.64 -28.00 4.48
N ASP A 290 20.91 -27.38 5.63
CA ASP A 290 21.79 -27.89 6.69
C ASP A 290 21.17 -29.05 7.49
N GLY A 291 19.85 -29.25 7.41
CA GLY A 291 19.10 -30.19 8.24
C GLY A 291 18.58 -29.62 9.57
N SER A 292 18.59 -28.30 9.76
CA SER A 292 18.04 -27.63 10.95
C SER A 292 16.53 -27.32 10.85
N GLY A 293 15.81 -28.05 10.01
CA GLY A 293 14.37 -27.92 9.75
C GLY A 293 13.75 -29.29 9.43
N ASP A 294 12.42 -29.32 9.27
CA ASP A 294 11.63 -30.53 9.05
C ASP A 294 12.02 -31.27 7.75
N PHE A 295 12.41 -30.51 6.72
CA PHE A 295 12.84 -31.03 5.41
C PHE A 295 14.16 -30.41 4.95
N LYS A 296 14.95 -31.17 4.17
CA LYS A 296 16.17 -30.65 3.52
C LYS A 296 15.93 -30.07 2.12
N THR A 297 14.79 -30.37 1.51
CA THR A 297 14.40 -29.96 0.15
C THR A 297 13.01 -29.33 0.16
N VAL A 298 12.77 -28.43 -0.79
CA VAL A 298 11.50 -27.69 -0.91
C VAL A 298 10.39 -28.61 -1.43
N SER A 299 10.69 -29.48 -2.40
CA SER A 299 9.72 -30.43 -2.93
C SER A 299 9.15 -31.36 -1.86
N ALA A 300 9.97 -31.85 -0.92
CA ALA A 300 9.48 -32.69 0.18
C ALA A 300 8.50 -31.96 1.12
N ALA A 301 8.72 -30.65 1.35
CA ALA A 301 7.77 -29.82 2.09
C ALA A 301 6.48 -29.56 1.30
N VAL A 302 6.55 -29.38 -0.02
CA VAL A 302 5.35 -29.30 -0.88
C VAL A 302 4.59 -30.62 -0.88
N ASP A 303 5.27 -31.77 -0.96
CA ASP A 303 4.68 -33.10 -0.88
C ASP A 303 3.95 -33.33 0.44
N SER A 304 4.49 -32.83 1.56
CA SER A 304 3.84 -32.88 2.87
C SER A 304 2.53 -32.06 2.99
N ALA A 305 2.36 -31.04 2.13
CA ALA A 305 1.24 -30.10 2.24
C ALA A 305 -0.13 -30.76 1.92
N PRO A 306 -1.21 -30.42 2.64
CA PRO A 306 -2.54 -31.00 2.44
C PRO A 306 -3.14 -30.67 1.06
N LEU A 307 -3.77 -31.66 0.42
CA LEU A 307 -4.45 -31.50 -0.86
C LEU A 307 -5.76 -30.67 -0.72
N LYS A 308 -6.00 -29.81 -1.71
CA LYS A 308 -7.15 -28.88 -1.82
C LYS A 308 -7.46 -28.13 -0.51
N SER A 309 -6.40 -27.68 0.19
CA SER A 309 -6.49 -26.91 1.44
C SER A 309 -7.27 -25.61 1.27
N ASN A 310 -8.22 -25.36 2.19
CA ASN A 310 -8.95 -24.10 2.36
C ASN A 310 -8.29 -23.15 3.38
N LYS A 311 -7.03 -23.44 3.75
CA LYS A 311 -6.18 -22.62 4.62
C LYS A 311 -4.84 -22.39 3.94
N ARG A 312 -4.19 -21.26 4.20
CA ARG A 312 -2.79 -21.06 3.82
C ARG A 312 -1.92 -22.13 4.48
N PHE A 313 -1.02 -22.75 3.71
CA PHE A 313 0.01 -23.66 4.22
C PHE A 313 1.38 -23.05 3.94
N ILE A 314 2.13 -22.72 5.00
CA ILE A 314 3.31 -21.86 4.91
C ILE A 314 4.58 -22.70 5.04
N ILE A 315 5.34 -22.73 3.95
CA ILE A 315 6.66 -23.35 3.85
C ILE A 315 7.69 -22.25 4.08
N LYS A 316 8.29 -22.22 5.27
CA LYS A 316 9.46 -21.37 5.53
C LYS A 316 10.67 -22.05 4.91
N ILE A 317 11.36 -21.35 4.02
CA ILE A 317 12.58 -21.85 3.38
C ILE A 317 13.74 -21.04 3.96
N LYS A 318 14.62 -21.68 4.72
CA LYS A 318 15.76 -21.00 5.34
C LYS A 318 16.80 -20.61 4.30
N ALA A 319 17.66 -19.64 4.64
CA ALA A 319 18.81 -19.25 3.83
C ALA A 319 19.63 -20.48 3.37
N GLY A 320 19.97 -20.54 2.07
CA GLY A 320 20.57 -21.71 1.43
C GLY A 320 20.37 -21.72 -0.09
N VAL A 321 21.07 -22.65 -0.75
CA VAL A 321 20.98 -22.87 -2.21
C VAL A 321 20.45 -24.28 -2.48
N TYR A 322 19.16 -24.35 -2.77
CA TYR A 322 18.38 -25.58 -2.99
C TYR A 322 18.49 -25.99 -4.46
N ARG A 323 19.17 -27.10 -4.72
CA ARG A 323 19.45 -27.60 -6.09
C ARG A 323 18.42 -28.65 -6.49
N GLU A 324 17.24 -28.19 -6.86
CA GLU A 324 16.07 -29.02 -7.15
C GLU A 324 15.14 -28.33 -8.14
N ASN A 325 14.36 -29.14 -8.87
CA ASN A 325 13.15 -28.67 -9.55
C ASN A 325 11.96 -28.89 -8.59
N VAL A 326 11.11 -27.88 -8.44
CA VAL A 326 9.96 -27.90 -7.52
C VAL A 326 8.66 -27.71 -8.29
N GLU A 327 7.65 -28.51 -7.96
CA GLU A 327 6.32 -28.41 -8.56
C GLU A 327 5.26 -28.24 -7.47
N VAL A 328 4.39 -27.25 -7.62
CA VAL A 328 3.20 -27.02 -6.78
C VAL A 328 1.98 -27.31 -7.65
N PRO A 329 1.59 -28.60 -7.84
CA PRO A 329 0.54 -29.00 -8.76
C PRO A 329 -0.84 -28.45 -8.37
N LYS A 330 -1.79 -28.43 -9.31
CA LYS A 330 -3.14 -27.83 -9.16
C LYS A 330 -3.88 -28.21 -7.87
N LYS A 331 -3.65 -29.43 -7.38
CA LYS A 331 -4.27 -30.00 -6.16
C LYS A 331 -3.62 -29.50 -4.85
N LYS A 332 -2.55 -28.71 -4.87
CA LYS A 332 -1.86 -28.08 -3.72
C LYS A 332 -2.20 -26.58 -3.65
N THR A 333 -3.43 -26.26 -3.23
CA THR A 333 -3.94 -24.87 -3.16
C THR A 333 -3.48 -24.12 -1.91
N ASN A 334 -3.44 -22.78 -1.98
CA ASN A 334 -3.09 -21.89 -0.87
C ASN A 334 -1.68 -22.12 -0.25
N ILE A 335 -0.71 -22.60 -1.02
CA ILE A 335 0.69 -22.71 -0.54
C ILE A 335 1.34 -21.32 -0.48
N MET A 336 2.14 -21.06 0.56
CA MET A 336 2.97 -19.86 0.68
C MET A 336 4.44 -20.23 0.88
N PHE A 337 5.33 -19.75 0.00
CA PHE A 337 6.78 -19.80 0.20
C PHE A 337 7.26 -18.53 0.91
N LEU A 338 8.02 -18.68 1.99
CA LEU A 338 8.58 -17.59 2.77
C LEU A 338 10.10 -17.79 2.95
N GLY A 339 10.91 -17.05 2.21
CA GLY A 339 12.38 -17.12 2.34
C GLY A 339 12.95 -16.34 3.52
N ASP A 340 14.27 -16.42 3.73
CA ASP A 340 15.07 -15.59 4.65
C ASP A 340 15.67 -14.34 3.96
N GLY A 341 15.05 -13.87 2.88
CA GLY A 341 15.56 -12.79 2.04
C GLY A 341 15.98 -13.32 0.68
N ARG A 342 15.63 -12.54 -0.36
CA ARG A 342 15.81 -12.91 -1.78
C ARG A 342 17.25 -13.27 -2.14
N THR A 343 18.23 -12.51 -1.64
CA THR A 343 19.67 -12.78 -1.79
C THR A 343 20.17 -14.02 -1.05
N ASN A 344 19.42 -14.51 -0.06
CA ASN A 344 19.86 -15.51 0.90
C ASN A 344 19.25 -16.89 0.63
N THR A 345 18.09 -16.92 -0.04
CA THR A 345 17.26 -18.12 -0.25
C THR A 345 17.10 -18.34 -1.75
N ILE A 346 17.76 -19.35 -2.30
CA ILE A 346 17.84 -19.56 -3.75
C ILE A 346 17.39 -20.98 -4.09
N ILE A 347 16.31 -21.11 -4.86
CA ILE A 347 15.96 -22.39 -5.52
C ILE A 347 16.52 -22.34 -6.94
N THR A 348 17.33 -23.34 -7.32
CA THR A 348 18.01 -23.35 -8.61
C THR A 348 18.12 -24.71 -9.28
N ALA A 349 17.91 -24.71 -10.61
CA ALA A 349 18.14 -25.84 -11.50
C ALA A 349 18.72 -25.36 -12.84
N SER A 350 18.86 -26.26 -13.81
CA SER A 350 19.45 -25.98 -15.14
C SER A 350 18.76 -26.71 -16.31
N ARG A 351 17.50 -27.15 -16.12
CA ARG A 351 16.73 -27.77 -17.21
C ARG A 351 16.50 -26.76 -18.33
N ASN A 352 16.58 -27.21 -19.59
CA ASN A 352 16.54 -26.36 -20.76
C ASN A 352 16.17 -27.15 -22.02
N VAL A 353 15.79 -26.44 -23.09
CA VAL A 353 15.35 -27.06 -24.35
C VAL A 353 16.46 -27.80 -25.10
N VAL A 354 17.70 -27.28 -25.12
CA VAL A 354 18.83 -27.89 -25.83
C VAL A 354 19.18 -29.28 -25.26
N ASP A 355 19.08 -29.46 -23.94
CA ASP A 355 19.33 -30.74 -23.27
C ASP A 355 18.09 -31.67 -23.23
N GLY A 356 17.10 -31.41 -24.09
CA GLY A 356 15.96 -32.30 -24.36
C GLY A 356 14.73 -32.10 -23.47
N SER A 357 14.63 -31.00 -22.72
CA SER A 357 13.37 -30.59 -22.08
C SER A 357 12.43 -29.90 -23.08
N THR A 358 11.15 -29.85 -22.78
CA THR A 358 10.26 -28.79 -23.32
C THR A 358 10.50 -27.49 -22.54
N THR A 359 10.04 -26.36 -23.07
CA THR A 359 9.98 -25.08 -22.33
C THR A 359 9.15 -25.21 -21.05
N PHE A 360 7.96 -25.80 -21.14
CA PHE A 360 7.02 -25.95 -20.03
C PHE A 360 7.58 -26.78 -18.87
N HIS A 361 8.31 -27.86 -19.17
CA HIS A 361 8.95 -28.75 -18.20
C HIS A 361 10.37 -28.30 -17.75
N SER A 362 10.88 -27.20 -18.35
CA SER A 362 12.21 -26.64 -18.00
C SER A 362 12.21 -25.83 -16.69
N ALA A 363 11.03 -25.53 -16.14
CA ALA A 363 10.87 -24.67 -14.98
C ALA A 363 11.67 -25.17 -13.75
N THR A 364 12.45 -24.27 -13.15
CA THR A 364 13.08 -24.52 -11.84
C THR A 364 12.01 -24.62 -10.75
N VAL A 365 11.01 -23.73 -10.75
CA VAL A 365 9.79 -23.87 -9.96
C VAL A 365 8.56 -23.72 -10.86
N ALA A 366 7.62 -24.65 -10.76
CA ALA A 366 6.32 -24.60 -11.43
C ALA A 366 5.18 -24.49 -10.40
N VAL A 367 4.25 -23.56 -10.62
CA VAL A 367 3.15 -23.24 -9.70
C VAL A 367 1.81 -23.30 -10.43
N VAL A 368 1.03 -24.34 -10.16
CA VAL A 368 -0.33 -24.54 -10.72
C VAL A 368 -1.40 -24.48 -9.62
N GLY A 369 -1.04 -24.75 -8.37
CA GLY A 369 -1.93 -24.60 -7.21
C GLY A 369 -2.40 -23.15 -7.04
N GLY A 370 -3.71 -22.92 -7.14
CA GLY A 370 -4.31 -21.59 -7.01
C GLY A 370 -4.13 -20.96 -5.62
N ASN A 371 -4.20 -19.62 -5.59
CA ASN A 371 -3.91 -18.75 -4.45
C ASN A 371 -2.48 -18.90 -3.90
N PHE A 372 -1.49 -19.17 -4.76
CA PHE A 372 -0.10 -19.29 -4.33
C PHE A 372 0.51 -17.94 -3.95
N LEU A 373 1.33 -17.92 -2.89
CA LEU A 373 2.12 -16.75 -2.49
C LEU A 373 3.61 -17.09 -2.44
N ALA A 374 4.48 -16.19 -2.89
CA ALA A 374 5.89 -16.23 -2.55
C ALA A 374 6.43 -14.86 -2.16
N ARG A 375 7.32 -14.83 -1.17
CA ARG A 375 8.08 -13.64 -0.81
C ARG A 375 9.48 -13.92 -0.29
N ASP A 376 10.35 -12.92 -0.46
CA ASP A 376 11.71 -12.88 0.08
C ASP A 376 12.60 -14.06 -0.38
N ILE A 377 12.52 -14.44 -1.66
CA ILE A 377 13.17 -15.64 -2.24
C ILE A 377 13.63 -15.42 -3.70
N THR A 378 14.70 -16.11 -4.12
CA THR A 378 15.15 -16.20 -5.52
C THR A 378 14.68 -17.51 -6.17
N PHE A 379 14.15 -17.41 -7.39
CA PHE A 379 13.98 -18.51 -8.34
C PHE A 379 14.97 -18.34 -9.51
N GLN A 380 15.85 -19.32 -9.76
CA GLN A 380 16.94 -19.16 -10.74
C GLN A 380 17.20 -20.38 -11.62
N ASN A 381 17.15 -20.21 -12.94
CA ASN A 381 17.66 -21.21 -13.89
C ASN A 381 19.08 -20.83 -14.35
N THR A 382 20.02 -21.77 -14.25
CA THR A 382 21.45 -21.57 -14.48
C THR A 382 21.97 -22.12 -15.81
N ALA A 383 21.10 -22.60 -16.70
CA ALA A 383 21.49 -23.25 -17.96
C ALA A 383 22.36 -22.39 -18.90
N GLY A 384 22.11 -21.07 -18.94
CA GLY A 384 22.84 -20.13 -19.81
C GLY A 384 22.13 -19.80 -21.14
N PRO A 385 22.57 -18.75 -21.87
CA PRO A 385 21.92 -18.29 -23.10
C PRO A 385 22.04 -19.28 -24.27
N SER A 386 23.13 -20.06 -24.29
CA SER A 386 23.43 -21.07 -25.31
C SER A 386 22.60 -22.35 -25.17
N LYS A 387 21.76 -22.42 -24.13
CA LYS A 387 20.82 -23.52 -23.86
C LYS A 387 19.37 -23.21 -24.26
N HIS A 388 19.15 -22.02 -24.85
CA HIS A 388 17.84 -21.52 -25.27
C HIS A 388 16.83 -21.51 -24.11
N GLN A 389 15.58 -21.92 -24.34
CA GLN A 389 14.50 -21.82 -23.36
C GLN A 389 14.83 -22.58 -22.06
N ALA A 390 14.89 -21.85 -20.93
CA ALA A 390 15.32 -22.36 -19.64
C ALA A 390 14.61 -21.61 -18.49
N VAL A 391 13.38 -22.01 -18.19
CA VAL A 391 12.47 -21.28 -17.29
C VAL A 391 12.97 -21.32 -15.83
N ALA A 392 12.96 -20.17 -15.15
CA ALA A 392 13.18 -20.09 -13.70
C ALA A 392 11.88 -20.31 -12.92
N LEU A 393 10.80 -19.63 -13.32
CA LEU A 393 9.49 -19.74 -12.68
C LEU A 393 8.38 -19.88 -13.74
N ARG A 394 7.57 -20.95 -13.65
CA ARG A 394 6.29 -21.12 -14.36
C ARG A 394 5.14 -20.90 -13.39
N VAL A 395 4.15 -20.09 -13.76
CA VAL A 395 2.95 -19.83 -12.96
C VAL A 395 1.69 -19.98 -13.83
N GLY A 396 0.78 -20.86 -13.41
CA GLY A 396 -0.59 -21.01 -13.91
C GLY A 396 -1.65 -21.08 -12.80
N GLY A 397 -1.25 -21.02 -11.51
CA GLY A 397 -2.22 -20.92 -10.41
C GLY A 397 -2.95 -19.56 -10.42
N ASP A 398 -4.28 -19.57 -10.46
CA ASP A 398 -5.08 -18.35 -10.37
C ASP A 398 -4.95 -17.66 -9.00
N LEU A 399 -5.10 -16.34 -8.98
CA LEU A 399 -4.93 -15.48 -7.79
C LEU A 399 -3.54 -15.62 -7.13
N SER A 400 -2.49 -15.86 -7.91
CA SER A 400 -1.12 -15.99 -7.40
C SER A 400 -0.41 -14.63 -7.28
N ALA A 401 0.30 -14.41 -6.17
CA ALA A 401 1.04 -13.16 -5.94
C ALA A 401 2.49 -13.36 -5.45
N PHE A 402 3.36 -12.44 -5.85
CA PHE A 402 4.80 -12.47 -5.60
C PHE A 402 5.28 -11.10 -5.08
N TYR A 403 5.99 -11.08 -3.95
CA TYR A 403 6.50 -9.84 -3.33
C TYR A 403 7.97 -9.94 -2.93
N ASN A 404 8.79 -8.98 -3.38
CA ASN A 404 10.23 -8.93 -3.04
C ASN A 404 11.00 -10.22 -3.43
N CYS A 405 10.72 -10.75 -4.61
CA CYS A 405 11.40 -11.93 -5.17
C CYS A 405 12.39 -11.55 -6.28
N ASP A 406 13.40 -12.39 -6.50
CA ASP A 406 14.24 -12.38 -7.69
C ASP A 406 13.85 -13.54 -8.62
N ILE A 407 13.69 -13.27 -9.92
CA ILE A 407 13.46 -14.31 -10.95
C ILE A 407 14.52 -14.13 -12.04
N LEU A 408 15.46 -15.07 -12.12
CA LEU A 408 16.74 -14.89 -12.81
C LEU A 408 17.06 -16.05 -13.76
N ALA A 409 17.22 -15.80 -15.05
CA ALA A 409 17.81 -16.76 -15.99
C ALA A 409 18.43 -16.04 -17.20
N TYR A 410 18.13 -16.54 -18.41
CA TYR A 410 18.46 -15.94 -19.70
C TYR A 410 17.18 -15.96 -20.56
N GLN A 411 17.06 -16.87 -21.51
CA GLN A 411 15.87 -16.99 -22.34
C GLN A 411 14.70 -17.63 -21.56
N ASP A 412 13.48 -17.17 -21.81
CA ASP A 412 12.22 -17.69 -21.24
C ASP A 412 12.21 -17.66 -19.68
N THR A 413 12.83 -16.64 -19.06
CA THR A 413 13.06 -16.59 -17.61
C THR A 413 11.80 -16.78 -16.75
N LEU A 414 10.70 -16.08 -17.08
CA LEU A 414 9.45 -16.10 -16.34
C LEU A 414 8.26 -16.44 -17.25
N TYR A 415 7.67 -17.61 -17.04
CA TYR A 415 6.50 -18.10 -17.78
C TYR A 415 5.21 -17.78 -17.01
N VAL A 416 4.62 -16.62 -17.32
CA VAL A 416 3.28 -16.19 -16.86
C VAL A 416 2.20 -16.88 -17.71
N HIS A 417 2.09 -18.19 -17.50
CA HIS A 417 1.45 -19.15 -18.41
C HIS A 417 -0.04 -18.88 -18.65
N ASN A 418 -0.90 -18.96 -17.63
CA ASN A 418 -2.35 -18.73 -17.71
C ASN A 418 -2.89 -18.07 -16.41
N ASN A 419 -4.22 -17.93 -16.29
CA ASN A 419 -4.94 -17.40 -15.11
C ASN A 419 -4.48 -16.00 -14.61
N ARG A 420 -4.94 -15.50 -13.44
CA ARG A 420 -4.65 -14.14 -12.93
C ARG A 420 -3.46 -14.10 -11.97
N GLN A 421 -2.55 -13.14 -12.16
CA GLN A 421 -1.28 -13.07 -11.43
C GLN A 421 -0.86 -11.63 -11.07
N PHE A 422 -0.12 -11.46 -9.98
CA PHE A 422 0.39 -10.15 -9.54
C PHE A 422 1.84 -10.23 -9.01
N PHE A 423 2.72 -9.34 -9.51
CA PHE A 423 4.11 -9.25 -9.08
C PHE A 423 4.41 -7.84 -8.59
N VAL A 424 5.00 -7.70 -7.39
CA VAL A 424 5.30 -6.39 -6.81
C VAL A 424 6.67 -6.32 -6.12
N ASN A 425 7.42 -5.25 -6.38
CA ASN A 425 8.78 -5.04 -5.83
C ASN A 425 9.78 -6.19 -6.15
N CYS A 426 9.54 -6.93 -7.24
CA CYS A 426 10.39 -8.03 -7.69
C CYS A 426 11.46 -7.54 -8.68
N LEU A 427 12.55 -8.29 -8.83
CA LEU A 427 13.48 -8.16 -9.97
C LEU A 427 13.25 -9.34 -10.90
N ILE A 428 13.14 -9.04 -12.20
CA ILE A 428 13.13 -10.05 -13.26
C ILE A 428 14.29 -9.75 -14.20
N ALA A 429 15.17 -10.73 -14.45
CA ALA A 429 16.33 -10.53 -15.32
C ALA A 429 16.58 -11.70 -16.28
N GLY A 430 16.67 -11.40 -17.57
CA GLY A 430 16.78 -12.37 -18.66
C GLY A 430 17.11 -11.72 -20.02
N THR A 431 16.97 -12.47 -21.10
CA THR A 431 17.42 -12.10 -22.45
C THR A 431 16.32 -12.16 -23.50
N VAL A 432 16.10 -13.33 -24.10
CA VAL A 432 15.06 -13.57 -25.12
C VAL A 432 13.76 -13.93 -24.41
N ASP A 433 12.65 -13.30 -24.83
CA ASP A 433 11.27 -13.57 -24.41
C ASP A 433 11.09 -13.75 -22.89
N PHE A 434 11.79 -12.94 -22.08
CA PHE A 434 12.05 -13.33 -20.70
C PHE A 434 10.88 -13.12 -19.72
N ILE A 435 9.79 -12.50 -20.18
CA ILE A 435 8.45 -12.55 -19.57
C ILE A 435 7.43 -12.94 -20.65
N PHE A 436 6.98 -14.20 -20.66
CA PHE A 436 6.14 -14.75 -21.74
C PHE A 436 4.97 -15.59 -21.21
N GLY A 437 3.96 -15.80 -22.06
CA GLY A 437 2.76 -16.55 -21.71
C GLY A 437 1.45 -15.80 -21.97
N ASN A 438 0.34 -16.36 -21.48
CA ASN A 438 -1.01 -15.87 -21.69
C ASN A 438 -1.82 -15.72 -20.38
N SER A 439 -1.16 -15.45 -19.26
CA SER A 439 -1.81 -14.96 -18.04
C SER A 439 -2.49 -13.60 -18.25
N ALA A 440 -3.48 -13.27 -17.41
CA ALA A 440 -3.82 -11.89 -17.08
C ALA A 440 -2.93 -11.43 -15.90
N VAL A 441 -1.83 -10.75 -16.20
CA VAL A 441 -0.80 -10.40 -15.19
C VAL A 441 -0.53 -8.92 -15.13
N VAL A 442 -0.36 -8.39 -13.91
CA VAL A 442 0.22 -7.05 -13.69
C VAL A 442 1.52 -7.16 -12.88
N PHE A 443 2.60 -6.63 -13.44
CA PHE A 443 3.83 -6.27 -12.75
C PHE A 443 3.72 -4.83 -12.26
N GLN A 444 3.95 -4.58 -10.98
CA GLN A 444 3.85 -3.26 -10.38
C GLN A 444 5.07 -2.92 -9.52
N ASP A 445 5.71 -1.77 -9.78
CA ASP A 445 6.88 -1.32 -9.02
C ASP A 445 8.08 -2.32 -9.03
N CYS A 446 8.22 -3.09 -10.11
CA CYS A 446 9.29 -4.08 -10.30
C CYS A 446 10.49 -3.50 -11.06
N ASP A 447 11.66 -4.10 -10.84
CA ASP A 447 12.85 -3.94 -11.69
C ASP A 447 12.85 -5.03 -12.78
N ILE A 448 13.06 -4.64 -14.02
CA ILE A 448 12.96 -5.51 -15.20
C ILE A 448 14.21 -5.26 -16.05
N HIS A 449 15.23 -6.10 -15.87
CA HIS A 449 16.56 -5.86 -16.41
C HIS A 449 16.91 -6.87 -17.51
N ALA A 450 17.02 -6.36 -18.75
CA ALA A 450 17.63 -7.13 -19.82
C ALA A 450 19.12 -7.36 -19.50
N ARG A 451 19.62 -8.55 -19.80
CA ARG A 451 21.03 -8.91 -19.59
C ARG A 451 21.78 -9.26 -20.86
N ARG A 452 23.09 -9.45 -20.76
CA ARG A 452 23.90 -9.80 -21.93
C ARG A 452 23.52 -11.18 -22.47
N PRO A 453 23.10 -11.29 -23.75
CA PRO A 453 22.82 -12.56 -24.41
C PRO A 453 24.06 -13.09 -25.16
N ASP A 454 23.91 -14.18 -25.91
CA ASP A 454 24.96 -14.65 -26.81
C ASP A 454 25.11 -13.77 -28.06
N SER A 455 26.24 -13.90 -28.73
CA SER A 455 26.56 -13.14 -29.95
C SER A 455 25.48 -13.31 -31.03
N GLY A 456 24.92 -12.19 -31.50
CA GLY A 456 23.86 -12.17 -32.52
C GLY A 456 22.43 -12.36 -32.00
N GLN A 457 22.23 -12.67 -30.72
CA GLN A 457 20.89 -12.67 -30.11
C GLN A 457 20.38 -11.23 -29.87
N LYS A 458 19.06 -11.08 -29.86
CA LYS A 458 18.33 -9.86 -29.52
C LYS A 458 17.48 -10.11 -28.27
N ASN A 459 17.48 -9.20 -27.32
CA ASN A 459 16.68 -9.33 -26.11
C ASN A 459 15.22 -8.90 -26.35
N MET A 460 14.27 -9.57 -25.71
CA MET A 460 12.83 -9.23 -25.75
C MET A 460 12.29 -9.28 -24.32
N VAL A 461 11.77 -8.15 -23.82
CA VAL A 461 11.21 -8.07 -22.46
C VAL A 461 9.92 -8.87 -22.36
N THR A 462 9.04 -8.85 -23.38
CA THR A 462 7.81 -9.65 -23.38
C THR A 462 7.57 -10.46 -24.65
N ALA A 463 6.94 -11.63 -24.51
CA ALA A 463 6.39 -12.41 -25.61
C ALA A 463 4.99 -12.93 -25.23
N GLN A 464 3.98 -12.07 -25.40
CA GLN A 464 2.62 -12.36 -24.92
C GLN A 464 1.85 -13.21 -25.93
N GLY A 465 1.25 -14.31 -25.45
CA GLY A 465 0.72 -15.41 -26.24
C GLY A 465 -0.80 -15.50 -26.36
N ARG A 466 -1.53 -14.39 -26.50
CA ARG A 466 -3.00 -14.40 -26.65
C ARG A 466 -3.45 -14.83 -28.05
N VAL A 467 -4.35 -15.81 -28.12
CA VAL A 467 -4.84 -16.44 -29.38
C VAL A 467 -6.27 -16.07 -29.74
N ASP A 468 -7.11 -15.65 -28.79
CA ASP A 468 -8.49 -15.21 -29.04
C ASP A 468 -8.69 -13.79 -28.44
N PRO A 469 -9.22 -12.80 -29.19
CA PRO A 469 -9.41 -11.45 -28.69
C PRO A 469 -10.46 -11.32 -27.57
N ASN A 470 -11.32 -12.32 -27.36
CA ASN A 470 -12.25 -12.40 -26.23
C ASN A 470 -11.54 -12.78 -24.92
N GLN A 471 -10.34 -13.38 -24.97
CA GLN A 471 -9.58 -13.70 -23.76
C GLN A 471 -9.28 -12.42 -22.98
N ASN A 472 -9.48 -12.46 -21.65
CA ASN A 472 -9.22 -11.35 -20.73
C ASN A 472 -7.72 -11.21 -20.36
N THR A 473 -6.85 -11.95 -21.04
CA THR A 473 -5.41 -12.12 -20.74
C THR A 473 -4.52 -11.02 -21.34
N GLY A 474 -3.28 -10.91 -20.86
CA GLY A 474 -2.31 -9.92 -21.32
C GLY A 474 -1.25 -9.61 -20.26
N ILE A 475 -0.13 -9.04 -20.69
CA ILE A 475 0.96 -8.60 -19.80
C ILE A 475 0.85 -7.09 -19.58
N VAL A 476 0.73 -6.66 -18.33
CA VAL A 476 0.78 -5.25 -17.94
C VAL A 476 2.03 -4.99 -17.10
N ILE A 477 2.81 -3.98 -17.47
CA ILE A 477 3.96 -3.47 -16.73
C ILE A 477 3.62 -2.04 -16.29
N GLN A 478 3.36 -1.83 -15.00
CA GLN A 478 2.92 -0.55 -14.44
C GLN A 478 3.90 0.00 -13.40
N LYS A 479 4.37 1.24 -13.55
CA LYS A 479 5.27 1.91 -12.58
C LYS A 479 6.61 1.18 -12.36
N CYS A 480 7.05 0.36 -13.32
CA CYS A 480 8.27 -0.44 -13.23
C CYS A 480 9.51 0.31 -13.75
N ARG A 481 10.68 -0.30 -13.56
CA ARG A 481 12.00 0.17 -14.01
C ARG A 481 12.55 -0.81 -15.05
N ILE A 482 12.49 -0.46 -16.33
CA ILE A 482 13.04 -1.25 -17.43
C ILE A 482 14.46 -0.76 -17.73
N GLY A 483 15.44 -1.66 -17.61
CA GLY A 483 16.86 -1.31 -17.65
C GLY A 483 17.78 -2.42 -18.14
N ALA A 484 19.09 -2.21 -17.97
CA ALA A 484 20.14 -3.17 -18.30
C ALA A 484 20.87 -3.63 -17.03
N THR A 485 21.28 -4.90 -16.98
CA THR A 485 22.28 -5.37 -16.01
C THR A 485 23.69 -4.85 -16.36
N GLN A 486 24.60 -4.91 -15.39
CA GLN A 486 25.98 -4.43 -15.56
C GLN A 486 26.80 -5.17 -16.63
N ASP A 487 26.39 -6.38 -17.02
CA ASP A 487 27.01 -7.16 -18.12
C ASP A 487 26.56 -6.73 -19.52
N LEU A 488 25.36 -6.11 -19.64
CA LEU A 488 24.79 -5.60 -20.89
C LEU A 488 25.09 -4.11 -21.11
N GLU A 489 24.98 -3.29 -20.06
CA GLU A 489 25.09 -1.82 -20.15
C GLU A 489 26.29 -1.29 -20.98
N PRO A 490 27.54 -1.77 -20.81
CA PRO A 490 28.67 -1.29 -21.61
C PRO A 490 28.70 -1.79 -23.08
N VAL A 491 27.82 -2.73 -23.45
CA VAL A 491 27.78 -3.39 -24.76
C VAL A 491 26.39 -3.38 -25.41
N LYS A 492 25.43 -2.62 -24.86
CA LYS A 492 24.02 -2.59 -25.32
C LYS A 492 23.84 -2.22 -26.79
N GLY A 493 24.75 -1.39 -27.35
CA GLY A 493 24.79 -1.08 -28.78
C GLY A 493 25.12 -2.28 -29.70
N SER A 494 25.60 -3.39 -29.16
CA SER A 494 25.83 -4.66 -29.87
C SER A 494 24.74 -5.70 -29.62
N PHE A 495 23.81 -5.45 -28.70
CA PHE A 495 22.77 -6.39 -28.26
C PHE A 495 21.40 -5.69 -28.14
N PRO A 496 20.71 -5.46 -29.27
CA PRO A 496 19.44 -4.73 -29.29
C PRO A 496 18.40 -5.38 -28.38
N THR A 497 17.70 -4.56 -27.59
CA THR A 497 16.65 -4.99 -26.66
C THR A 497 15.32 -4.32 -27.04
N TYR A 498 14.23 -5.09 -27.03
CA TYR A 498 12.89 -4.63 -27.37
C TYR A 498 11.91 -4.88 -26.21
N LEU A 499 10.85 -4.06 -26.13
CA LEU A 499 9.75 -4.18 -25.18
C LEU A 499 8.95 -5.49 -25.35
N GLY A 500 8.96 -6.04 -26.55
CA GLY A 500 8.46 -7.39 -26.82
C GLY A 500 8.19 -7.70 -28.30
N ARG A 501 7.70 -8.92 -28.54
CA ARG A 501 7.31 -9.43 -29.86
C ARG A 501 6.05 -10.31 -29.81
N PRO A 502 5.18 -10.28 -30.84
CA PRO A 502 3.85 -10.90 -30.78
C PRO A 502 3.90 -12.40 -31.08
N TRP A 503 4.10 -13.22 -30.05
CA TRP A 503 4.17 -14.69 -30.15
C TRP A 503 2.90 -15.32 -30.75
N LYS A 504 1.72 -14.73 -30.51
CA LYS A 504 0.41 -15.19 -31.01
C LYS A 504 -0.41 -14.03 -31.56
N GLU A 505 -1.42 -14.31 -32.38
CA GLU A 505 -2.07 -13.32 -33.26
C GLU A 505 -2.70 -12.12 -32.55
N TYR A 506 -3.22 -12.29 -31.33
CA TYR A 506 -3.92 -11.24 -30.58
C TYR A 506 -3.12 -10.72 -29.37
N SER A 507 -1.78 -10.90 -29.43
CA SER A 507 -0.79 -10.53 -28.40
C SER A 507 -1.10 -9.17 -27.76
N ARG A 508 -1.22 -9.13 -26.43
CA ARG A 508 -1.63 -7.95 -25.67
C ARG A 508 -0.64 -7.60 -24.57
N THR A 509 0.14 -6.53 -24.79
CA THR A 509 1.12 -6.01 -23.84
C THR A 509 0.91 -4.51 -23.63
N VAL A 510 0.85 -4.09 -22.36
CA VAL A 510 0.70 -2.68 -21.97
C VAL A 510 1.83 -2.28 -21.04
N ILE A 511 2.63 -1.30 -21.44
CA ILE A 511 3.72 -0.74 -20.62
C ILE A 511 3.36 0.69 -20.27
N MET A 512 3.11 0.95 -18.99
CA MET A 512 2.56 2.23 -18.54
C MET A 512 3.21 2.78 -17.28
N GLN A 513 3.27 4.11 -17.21
CA GLN A 513 3.78 4.89 -16.07
C GLN A 513 5.20 4.50 -15.61
N SER A 514 5.96 3.81 -16.48
CA SER A 514 7.22 3.15 -16.16
C SER A 514 8.42 3.99 -16.61
N SER A 515 9.59 3.74 -16.02
CA SER A 515 10.86 4.31 -16.47
C SER A 515 11.59 3.31 -17.36
N ILE A 516 12.10 3.76 -18.51
CA ILE A 516 12.69 2.92 -19.55
C ILE A 516 14.05 3.51 -19.95
N SER A 517 15.14 2.78 -19.71
CA SER A 517 16.47 3.21 -20.12
C SER A 517 16.69 3.06 -21.64
N ASP A 518 17.80 3.63 -22.11
CA ASP A 518 18.29 3.57 -23.50
C ASP A 518 18.81 2.18 -23.92
N VAL A 519 18.57 1.15 -23.10
CA VAL A 519 18.71 -0.25 -23.52
C VAL A 519 17.69 -0.61 -24.62
N ILE A 520 16.52 0.03 -24.61
CA ILE A 520 15.42 -0.24 -25.55
C ILE A 520 15.67 0.46 -26.89
N ASP A 521 15.68 -0.34 -27.96
CA ASP A 521 15.75 0.12 -29.35
C ASP A 521 14.61 1.14 -29.64
N PRO A 522 14.88 2.27 -30.32
CA PRO A 522 13.86 3.27 -30.66
C PRO A 522 12.59 2.72 -31.34
N VAL A 523 12.65 1.62 -32.11
CA VAL A 523 11.45 1.01 -32.71
C VAL A 523 10.52 0.37 -31.66
N GLY A 524 11.06 0.08 -30.48
CA GLY A 524 10.37 -0.38 -29.27
C GLY A 524 9.92 -1.84 -29.30
N TRP A 525 9.33 -2.29 -30.40
CA TRP A 525 8.71 -3.60 -30.54
C TRP A 525 9.28 -4.32 -31.77
N HIS A 526 9.44 -5.64 -31.69
CA HIS A 526 10.04 -6.44 -32.77
C HIS A 526 9.00 -7.38 -33.39
N GLU A 527 9.07 -7.58 -34.71
CA GLU A 527 8.19 -8.52 -35.41
C GLU A 527 8.45 -9.95 -34.94
N TRP A 528 7.41 -10.80 -34.93
CA TRP A 528 7.58 -12.23 -34.70
C TRP A 528 8.01 -12.95 -35.97
N ASN A 529 7.23 -12.78 -37.05
CA ASN A 529 7.54 -13.27 -38.39
C ASN A 529 6.83 -12.39 -39.44
N GLY A 530 7.53 -11.37 -39.94
CA GLY A 530 6.99 -10.39 -40.87
C GLY A 530 5.65 -9.79 -40.39
N ASN A 531 4.68 -9.72 -41.31
CA ASN A 531 3.36 -9.11 -41.05
C ASN A 531 2.43 -9.88 -40.09
N PHE A 532 2.86 -10.99 -39.47
CA PHE A 532 2.05 -11.73 -38.50
C PHE A 532 1.65 -10.86 -37.28
N ALA A 533 0.39 -10.96 -36.86
CA ALA A 533 -0.21 -10.25 -35.73
C ALA A 533 -0.26 -8.70 -35.82
N LEU A 534 0.45 -8.05 -36.75
CA LEU A 534 0.69 -6.59 -36.73
C LEU A 534 -0.59 -5.73 -36.86
N THR A 535 -1.70 -6.32 -37.27
CA THR A 535 -3.01 -5.67 -37.44
C THR A 535 -4.05 -6.01 -36.37
N THR A 536 -3.77 -7.02 -35.54
CA THR A 536 -4.67 -7.68 -34.57
C THR A 536 -4.15 -7.62 -33.12
N LEU A 537 -2.84 -7.47 -32.94
CA LEU A 537 -2.21 -7.29 -31.63
C LEU A 537 -2.65 -5.99 -30.94
N VAL A 538 -2.46 -5.92 -29.62
CA VAL A 538 -2.84 -4.80 -28.76
C VAL A 538 -1.61 -4.36 -27.94
N TYR A 539 -0.67 -3.68 -28.60
CA TYR A 539 0.52 -3.12 -27.95
C TYR A 539 0.31 -1.66 -27.60
N ARG A 540 0.55 -1.31 -26.33
CA ARG A 540 0.19 -0.01 -25.77
C ARG A 540 1.30 0.55 -24.89
N GLU A 541 1.62 1.83 -25.11
CA GLU A 541 2.50 2.62 -24.24
C GLU A 541 1.73 3.82 -23.69
N TYR A 542 1.79 4.07 -22.36
CA TYR A 542 1.08 5.16 -21.69
C TYR A 542 1.94 5.85 -20.63
N GLN A 543 2.24 7.14 -20.82
CA GLN A 543 2.94 7.98 -19.84
C GLN A 543 4.29 7.42 -19.31
N ASN A 544 5.01 6.64 -20.13
CA ASN A 544 6.37 6.18 -19.79
C ASN A 544 7.37 7.36 -19.78
N THR A 545 8.53 7.12 -19.18
CA THR A 545 9.60 8.11 -18.95
C THR A 545 10.99 7.48 -19.13
N GLY A 546 12.05 8.28 -19.16
CA GLY A 546 13.41 7.82 -19.44
C GLY A 546 13.73 7.72 -20.95
N PRO A 547 15.01 7.57 -21.33
CA PRO A 547 15.46 7.75 -22.71
C PRO A 547 14.93 6.68 -23.69
N GLY A 548 14.58 5.47 -23.25
CA GLY A 548 13.97 4.44 -24.10
C GLY A 548 12.46 4.62 -24.36
N ALA A 549 11.80 5.56 -23.66
CA ALA A 549 10.37 5.80 -23.77
C ALA A 549 9.96 6.72 -24.94
N GLY A 550 10.90 7.14 -25.80
CA GLY A 550 10.62 8.01 -26.94
C GLY A 550 9.85 7.30 -28.05
N THR A 551 8.57 7.64 -28.24
CA THR A 551 7.68 6.91 -29.16
C THR A 551 7.75 7.32 -30.64
N SER A 552 8.53 8.36 -30.99
CA SER A 552 8.53 8.95 -32.34
C SER A 552 9.18 8.11 -33.45
N LYS A 553 9.93 7.07 -33.08
CA LYS A 553 10.54 6.09 -34.00
C LYS A 553 9.92 4.70 -33.90
N ARG A 554 8.83 4.55 -33.16
CA ARG A 554 8.14 3.26 -32.96
C ARG A 554 7.58 2.72 -34.28
N VAL A 555 7.41 1.41 -34.31
CA VAL A 555 6.75 0.68 -35.39
C VAL A 555 5.38 1.26 -35.77
N THR A 556 5.06 1.28 -37.06
CA THR A 556 3.83 1.86 -37.63
C THR A 556 2.66 0.86 -37.72
N TRP A 557 2.75 -0.25 -36.98
CA TRP A 557 1.78 -1.34 -37.01
C TRP A 557 0.39 -0.88 -36.53
N LYS A 558 -0.69 -1.29 -37.21
CA LYS A 558 -2.08 -0.99 -36.83
C LYS A 558 -2.44 -1.46 -35.41
N GLY A 559 -1.81 -2.55 -34.93
CA GLY A 559 -1.99 -3.04 -33.57
C GLY A 559 -1.26 -2.25 -32.49
N PHE A 560 -0.23 -1.46 -32.84
CA PHE A 560 0.47 -0.58 -31.92
C PHE A 560 -0.30 0.75 -31.75
N LYS A 561 -0.36 1.27 -30.52
CA LYS A 561 -0.96 2.57 -30.23
C LYS A 561 -0.34 3.17 -28.96
N VAL A 562 0.15 4.41 -29.05
CA VAL A 562 0.41 5.24 -27.87
C VAL A 562 -0.93 5.66 -27.29
N ILE A 563 -1.22 5.29 -26.05
CA ILE A 563 -2.46 5.72 -25.39
C ILE A 563 -2.28 7.18 -24.94
N THR A 564 -3.26 8.02 -25.26
CA THR A 564 -3.38 9.39 -24.74
C THR A 564 -4.49 9.50 -23.69
N ASP A 565 -5.55 8.69 -23.81
CA ASP A 565 -6.70 8.70 -22.91
C ASP A 565 -6.47 7.91 -21.61
N ALA A 566 -6.87 8.50 -20.48
CA ALA A 566 -6.84 7.86 -19.18
C ALA A 566 -7.99 6.85 -18.94
N ALA A 567 -9.08 6.86 -19.72
CA ALA A 567 -10.10 5.81 -19.60
C ALA A 567 -9.62 4.50 -20.25
N GLU A 568 -9.07 4.53 -21.48
CA GLU A 568 -8.46 3.36 -22.14
C GLU A 568 -7.37 2.71 -21.29
N ALA A 569 -6.44 3.49 -20.72
CA ALA A 569 -5.38 2.92 -19.90
C ALA A 569 -5.87 2.40 -18.52
N ARG A 570 -7.06 2.80 -18.04
CA ARG A 570 -7.64 2.31 -16.76
C ARG A 570 -8.12 0.86 -16.85
N ALA A 571 -8.50 0.38 -18.02
CA ALA A 571 -8.88 -1.02 -18.22
C ALA A 571 -7.74 -2.01 -17.90
N PHE A 572 -6.48 -1.53 -17.86
CA PHE A 572 -5.29 -2.36 -17.62
C PHE A 572 -4.75 -2.29 -16.17
N THR A 573 -5.41 -1.58 -15.25
CA THR A 573 -4.92 -1.45 -13.85
C THR A 573 -5.39 -2.63 -13.00
N PRO A 574 -4.71 -3.00 -11.89
CA PRO A 574 -5.02 -4.23 -11.15
C PRO A 574 -6.48 -4.40 -10.73
N GLY A 575 -7.18 -3.32 -10.36
CA GLY A 575 -8.60 -3.38 -9.99
C GLY A 575 -9.56 -3.69 -11.16
N SER A 576 -9.16 -3.47 -12.41
CA SER A 576 -10.00 -3.69 -13.61
C SER A 576 -9.51 -4.83 -14.50
N PHE A 577 -8.21 -5.13 -14.49
CA PHE A 577 -7.62 -6.13 -15.40
C PHE A 577 -7.53 -7.54 -14.79
N ILE A 578 -7.33 -7.63 -13.47
CA ILE A 578 -7.20 -8.90 -12.73
C ILE A 578 -8.19 -9.00 -11.56
N GLY A 579 -9.24 -8.18 -11.55
CA GLY A 579 -10.24 -8.12 -10.48
C GLY A 579 -9.65 -7.81 -9.10
N GLY A 580 -8.48 -7.16 -9.02
CA GLY A 580 -7.60 -7.16 -7.84
C GLY A 580 -8.20 -6.61 -6.54
N SER A 581 -9.31 -5.87 -6.61
CA SER A 581 -10.09 -5.43 -5.45
C SER A 581 -10.71 -6.59 -4.65
N SER A 582 -10.96 -7.75 -5.29
CA SER A 582 -11.55 -8.92 -4.63
C SER A 582 -10.52 -9.77 -3.87
N TRP A 583 -9.24 -9.73 -4.23
CA TRP A 583 -8.27 -10.73 -3.76
C TRP A 583 -6.89 -10.20 -3.36
N LEU A 584 -6.38 -9.09 -3.92
CA LEU A 584 -5.03 -8.61 -3.55
C LEU A 584 -4.96 -8.24 -2.06
N GLY A 585 -6.07 -7.73 -1.50
CA GLY A 585 -6.23 -7.47 -0.07
C GLY A 585 -6.16 -8.70 0.84
N SER A 586 -6.26 -9.93 0.33
CA SER A 586 -6.08 -11.17 1.10
C SER A 586 -4.66 -11.75 1.05
N THR A 587 -3.78 -11.19 0.23
CA THR A 587 -2.37 -11.63 0.09
C THR A 587 -1.45 -11.09 1.20
N GLY A 588 -1.80 -9.95 1.80
CA GLY A 588 -0.93 -9.19 2.71
C GLY A 588 0.21 -8.44 2.03
N PHE A 589 0.28 -8.44 0.69
CA PHE A 589 1.31 -7.75 -0.09
C PHE A 589 0.85 -6.33 -0.49
N PRO A 590 1.76 -5.37 -0.76
CA PRO A 590 1.39 -4.02 -1.20
C PRO A 590 0.83 -4.01 -2.64
N PHE A 591 -0.18 -3.18 -2.93
CA PHE A 591 -0.74 -3.02 -4.27
C PHE A 591 -1.42 -1.66 -4.49
N SER A 592 -1.57 -1.27 -5.75
CA SER A 592 -2.33 -0.10 -6.22
C SER A 592 -3.29 -0.51 -7.33
N LEU A 593 -4.60 -0.32 -7.10
CA LEU A 593 -5.65 -0.82 -8.00
C LEU A 593 -5.82 -0.03 -9.31
N GLY A 594 -5.26 1.18 -9.41
CA GLY A 594 -5.70 2.19 -10.37
C GLY A 594 -4.61 2.89 -11.19
N LEU A 595 -5.08 3.81 -12.03
CA LEU A 595 -4.27 4.63 -12.95
C LEU A 595 -3.72 5.91 -12.33
N GLY A 596 -4.20 6.27 -11.13
CA GLY A 596 -3.38 7.10 -10.26
C GLY A 596 -1.99 6.48 -10.15
N LYS A 597 -0.97 7.29 -9.90
CA LYS A 597 0.29 6.76 -9.36
C LYS A 597 0.01 5.98 -8.06
N LEU A 598 1.03 5.37 -7.47
CA LEU A 598 0.99 5.28 -6.00
C LEU A 598 1.03 6.77 -5.57
N LEU A 599 -0.16 7.33 -5.26
CA LEU A 599 -0.57 8.68 -5.69
C LEU A 599 0.31 9.81 -5.11
N PRO A 600 0.48 10.97 -5.80
CA PRO A 600 -0.15 11.43 -7.07
C PRO A 600 0.89 11.85 -8.16
N THR A 601 0.63 12.93 -8.94
CA THR A 601 1.36 13.46 -10.16
C THR A 601 1.14 12.66 -11.47
N PRO A 602 1.42 13.15 -12.71
CA PRO A 602 2.35 14.20 -13.23
C PRO A 602 1.70 15.61 -13.30
N LYS A 603 2.23 16.72 -13.88
CA LYS A 603 3.52 17.23 -14.47
C LYS A 603 3.45 18.79 -14.38
N GLY A 604 4.40 19.66 -14.73
CA GLY A 604 5.73 19.66 -15.39
C GLY A 604 6.15 21.16 -15.55
N TYR A 605 7.05 21.65 -16.43
CA TYR A 605 8.01 21.07 -17.39
C TYR A 605 8.93 22.23 -17.90
N GLY A 606 10.27 22.11 -17.89
CA GLY A 606 11.21 23.15 -18.39
C GLY A 606 12.67 22.65 -18.51
N LYS A 607 13.52 23.27 -19.35
CA LYS A 607 14.90 22.83 -19.70
C LYS A 607 15.99 23.78 -19.15
N VAL A 608 17.22 23.27 -18.92
CA VAL A 608 18.55 23.93 -19.15
C VAL A 608 19.61 22.86 -19.55
N ASP A 609 20.73 23.30 -20.15
CA ASP A 609 21.87 22.65 -20.84
C ASP A 609 22.63 21.43 -20.27
N GLU A 610 23.53 20.87 -21.12
CA GLU A 610 24.07 19.50 -21.06
C GLU A 610 25.55 19.32 -20.61
N VAL A 611 26.35 20.39 -20.44
CA VAL A 611 27.83 20.28 -20.58
C VAL A 611 28.60 19.76 -19.35
N GLU A 612 28.18 20.02 -18.11
CA GLU A 612 29.04 19.80 -16.93
C GLU A 612 29.11 18.35 -16.40
N GLN A 613 28.18 17.46 -16.77
CA GLN A 613 27.89 16.25 -15.99
C GLN A 613 28.95 15.12 -16.09
N GLN A 614 29.90 15.19 -17.03
CA GLN A 614 30.74 14.03 -17.39
C GLN A 614 31.99 13.81 -16.50
N ALA A 615 32.48 14.81 -15.78
CA ALA A 615 33.81 14.73 -15.14
C ALA A 615 33.86 13.90 -13.83
N TYR A 616 32.80 13.92 -13.02
CA TYR A 616 32.90 13.57 -11.59
C TYR A 616 32.89 12.06 -11.29
N GLN A 617 32.23 11.24 -12.11
CA GLN A 617 31.81 9.88 -11.70
C GLN A 617 32.94 8.84 -11.50
N LYS A 618 34.13 9.05 -12.09
CA LYS A 618 35.16 7.98 -12.18
C LYS A 618 35.89 7.64 -10.88
N LYS A 619 35.95 8.52 -9.87
CA LYS A 619 36.89 8.38 -8.73
C LYS A 619 36.32 7.61 -7.52
N THR A 620 34.99 7.60 -7.34
CA THR A 620 34.36 7.20 -6.06
C THR A 620 34.18 5.69 -5.88
N ARG A 621 33.89 4.94 -6.97
CA ARG A 621 33.48 3.52 -6.91
C ARG A 621 34.48 2.58 -6.19
N LYS A 622 35.79 2.82 -6.27
CA LYS A 622 36.79 1.91 -5.68
C LYS A 622 36.80 1.87 -4.14
N ARG A 623 36.33 2.92 -3.45
CA ARG A 623 36.48 3.03 -1.98
C ARG A 623 35.37 2.32 -1.20
N LEU A 624 34.19 2.13 -1.81
CA LEU A 624 33.02 1.52 -1.16
C LEU A 624 33.19 0.00 -0.92
N ILE A 625 33.76 -0.71 -1.89
CA ILE A 625 33.75 -2.18 -1.97
C ILE A 625 34.44 -2.84 -0.77
N ILE A 626 35.52 -2.25 -0.27
CA ILE A 626 36.34 -2.81 0.82
C ILE A 626 35.59 -2.78 2.17
N ILE A 627 34.77 -1.75 2.40
CA ILE A 627 34.10 -1.52 3.67
C ILE A 627 32.96 -2.53 3.86
N THR A 628 32.17 -2.78 2.81
CA THR A 628 31.01 -3.68 2.87
C THR A 628 31.37 -5.11 3.26
N VAL A 629 32.49 -5.64 2.75
CA VAL A 629 32.89 -7.04 2.96
C VAL A 629 33.26 -7.30 4.43
N SER A 630 33.97 -6.37 5.07
CA SER A 630 34.44 -6.53 6.46
C SER A 630 33.29 -6.61 7.47
N SER A 631 32.21 -5.85 7.24
CA SER A 631 31.07 -5.76 8.16
C SER A 631 30.20 -7.03 8.19
N ILE A 632 30.08 -7.75 7.05
CA ILE A 632 29.21 -8.93 6.93
C ILE A 632 29.72 -10.09 7.81
N VAL A 633 31.05 -10.29 7.85
CA VAL A 633 31.68 -11.39 8.60
C VAL A 633 31.45 -11.26 10.11
N LEU A 634 31.48 -10.03 10.64
CA LEU A 634 31.33 -9.77 12.07
C LEU A 634 29.92 -10.10 12.60
N ILE A 635 28.89 -9.86 11.78
CA ILE A 635 27.48 -10.03 12.18
C ILE A 635 27.11 -11.52 12.29
N ALA A 636 27.59 -12.36 11.36
CA ALA A 636 27.26 -13.78 11.32
C ALA A 636 27.69 -14.55 12.59
N VAL A 637 28.85 -14.20 13.15
CA VAL A 637 29.41 -14.83 14.36
C VAL A 637 28.52 -14.57 15.60
N ILE A 638 27.91 -13.38 15.69
CA ILE A 638 27.11 -12.97 16.85
C ILE A 638 25.76 -13.70 16.89
N ILE A 639 25.11 -13.87 15.74
CA ILE A 639 23.76 -14.47 15.63
C ILE A 639 23.77 -15.95 16.04
N ALA A 640 24.77 -16.72 15.61
CA ALA A 640 24.89 -18.14 15.90
C ALA A 640 24.97 -18.44 17.42
N ALA A 641 25.61 -17.57 18.19
CA ALA A 641 25.77 -17.72 19.64
C ALA A 641 24.47 -17.53 20.44
N VAL A 642 23.46 -16.85 19.89
CA VAL A 642 22.18 -16.57 20.58
C VAL A 642 21.13 -17.63 20.25
N ALA A 643 21.03 -18.01 18.97
CA ALA A 643 20.05 -19.01 18.49
C ALA A 643 20.34 -20.45 18.95
N GLY A 644 21.49 -20.71 19.59
CA GLY A 644 21.76 -22.01 20.22
C GLY A 644 20.93 -22.26 21.48
N ILE A 645 20.56 -21.22 22.22
CA ILE A 645 19.95 -21.34 23.54
C ILE A 645 18.39 -21.27 23.45
N VAL A 646 17.78 -21.86 22.39
CA VAL A 646 16.34 -21.70 22.02
C VAL A 646 15.44 -22.92 21.57
N ILE A 647 15.83 -24.22 21.48
CA ILE A 647 14.91 -25.36 21.06
C ILE A 647 15.15 -26.72 21.79
N HIS A 648 14.12 -27.33 22.46
CA HIS A 648 14.04 -28.63 23.23
C HIS A 648 14.10 -28.58 24.79
N LYS A 649 12.93 -28.55 25.46
CA LYS A 649 12.72 -28.57 26.94
C LYS A 649 11.24 -28.72 27.33
N ARG A 650 10.32 -27.93 26.75
CA ARG A 650 8.89 -27.83 27.14
C ARG A 650 8.06 -29.03 26.68
N ASN A 651 8.55 -30.24 26.96
CA ASN A 651 7.85 -31.30 27.71
C ASN A 651 8.69 -32.59 27.74
N ARG A 652 8.68 -33.31 28.87
CA ARG A 652 9.42 -34.57 29.05
C ARG A 652 8.60 -35.60 29.83
N SER A 653 8.04 -36.59 29.14
CA SER A 653 7.45 -37.82 29.68
C SER A 653 7.16 -38.76 28.50
N SER A 654 7.63 -40.01 28.41
CA SER A 654 8.36 -40.86 29.38
C SER A 654 9.56 -41.59 28.72
N THR A 655 10.28 -42.38 29.52
CA THR A 655 11.60 -43.02 29.26
C THR A 655 11.50 -44.46 28.69
N PRO A 656 12.62 -45.10 28.25
CA PRO A 656 13.76 -44.57 27.48
C PRO A 656 14.28 -45.52 26.36
N SER A 657 15.06 -45.02 25.41
CA SER A 657 16.09 -45.81 24.71
C SER A 657 17.30 -44.93 24.35
N SER A 658 18.50 -45.52 24.35
CA SER A 658 19.76 -44.78 24.46
C SER A 658 20.46 -44.52 23.13
N ASN A 659 20.57 -43.24 22.73
CA ASN A 659 21.85 -42.55 22.44
C ASN A 659 21.62 -41.29 21.59
N SER A 660 21.48 -40.14 22.23
CA SER A 660 21.56 -38.82 21.56
C SER A 660 22.22 -37.78 22.47
N ALA A 661 23.16 -37.02 21.89
CA ALA A 661 23.68 -35.80 22.49
C ALA A 661 22.62 -34.67 22.42
N PRO A 662 22.65 -33.66 23.29
CA PRO A 662 21.47 -32.85 23.61
C PRO A 662 21.08 -31.80 22.55
N GLN A 663 19.77 -31.52 22.51
CA GLN A 663 19.15 -30.30 21.98
C GLN A 663 18.96 -29.28 23.13
N THR A 664 18.49 -28.05 22.85
CA THR A 664 18.80 -26.84 23.64
C THR A 664 17.69 -25.73 23.74
N GLU A 665 16.53 -25.95 24.40
CA GLU A 665 15.65 -24.92 25.06
C GLU A 665 15.87 -23.40 24.93
N LEU A 666 14.80 -22.67 24.56
CA LEU A 666 14.37 -21.37 25.10
C LEU A 666 14.42 -21.44 26.62
N THR A 667 15.63 -21.26 27.10
CA THR A 667 15.88 -20.66 28.40
C THR A 667 15.19 -19.30 28.38
N PRO A 668 14.39 -18.98 29.41
CA PRO A 668 13.86 -17.64 29.57
C PRO A 668 14.91 -16.54 29.49
N ALA A 669 16.15 -16.83 29.89
CA ALA A 669 17.31 -15.99 29.63
C ALA A 669 17.45 -15.62 28.12
N ALA A 670 17.45 -16.58 27.20
CA ALA A 670 17.58 -16.27 25.77
C ALA A 670 16.30 -15.71 25.14
N SER A 671 15.11 -16.06 25.65
CA SER A 671 13.85 -15.36 25.29
C SER A 671 13.91 -13.88 25.67
N LEU A 672 14.31 -13.59 26.91
CA LEU A 672 14.51 -12.24 27.42
C LEU A 672 15.59 -11.49 26.63
N LYS A 673 16.72 -12.16 26.32
CA LYS A 673 17.77 -11.57 25.49
C LYS A 673 17.23 -11.15 24.13
N ALA A 674 16.52 -12.02 23.41
CA ALA A 674 15.91 -11.68 22.13
C ALA A 674 14.88 -10.53 22.21
N VAL A 675 14.18 -10.39 23.35
CA VAL A 675 13.28 -9.25 23.60
C VAL A 675 14.06 -7.95 23.88
N CYS A 676 15.21 -8.04 24.55
CA CYS A 676 16.04 -6.89 24.88
C CYS A 676 16.95 -6.44 23.73
N ASP A 677 17.41 -7.35 22.86
CA ASP A 677 18.32 -7.08 21.74
C ASP A 677 17.73 -6.12 20.68
N VAL A 678 16.41 -5.84 20.70
CA VAL A 678 15.78 -4.81 19.83
C VAL A 678 15.77 -3.40 20.41
N THR A 679 16.13 -3.25 21.69
CA THR A 679 16.00 -2.01 22.48
C THR A 679 17.25 -1.12 22.39
N GLN A 680 17.16 0.12 22.89
CA GLN A 680 18.34 0.99 23.00
C GLN A 680 19.29 0.56 24.12
N TYR A 681 18.78 -0.04 25.20
CA TYR A 681 19.56 -0.38 26.39
C TYR A 681 19.44 -1.89 26.70
N PRO A 682 19.92 -2.80 25.81
CA PRO A 682 19.69 -4.24 25.91
C PRO A 682 20.21 -4.84 27.23
N ASN A 683 21.37 -4.40 27.71
CA ASN A 683 21.94 -4.83 28.99
C ASN A 683 21.07 -4.42 30.18
N SER A 684 20.52 -3.20 30.14
CA SER A 684 19.66 -2.61 31.17
C SER A 684 18.31 -3.34 31.22
N CYS A 685 17.71 -3.57 30.05
CA CYS A 685 16.52 -4.40 29.86
C CYS A 685 16.71 -5.82 30.43
N PHE A 686 17.81 -6.48 30.07
CA PHE A 686 18.07 -7.86 30.50
C PHE A 686 18.26 -7.95 32.01
N ALA A 687 19.11 -7.10 32.58
CA ALA A 687 19.42 -7.12 34.02
C ALA A 687 18.17 -6.83 34.87
N ALA A 688 17.38 -5.82 34.50
CA ALA A 688 16.22 -5.42 35.29
C ALA A 688 15.06 -6.43 35.22
N ILE A 689 14.78 -7.02 34.05
CA ILE A 689 13.71 -8.02 33.94
C ILE A 689 14.16 -9.36 34.55
N SER A 690 15.39 -9.81 34.32
CA SER A 690 15.86 -11.11 34.87
C SER A 690 15.93 -11.17 36.40
N ALA A 691 15.98 -10.01 37.08
CA ALA A 691 15.89 -9.91 38.52
C ALA A 691 14.49 -10.24 39.09
N LEU A 692 13.43 -10.24 38.26
CA LEU A 692 12.08 -10.57 38.70
C LEU A 692 11.85 -12.10 38.73
N PRO A 693 11.21 -12.67 39.78
CA PRO A 693 10.91 -14.11 39.85
C PRO A 693 10.03 -14.62 38.69
N GLU A 694 9.19 -13.74 38.16
CA GLU A 694 8.25 -13.97 37.05
C GLU A 694 8.95 -14.03 35.67
N SER A 695 10.23 -13.64 35.59
CA SER A 695 11.01 -13.57 34.33
C SER A 695 11.37 -14.93 33.72
N ASN A 696 11.10 -16.04 34.43
CA ASN A 696 11.32 -17.42 33.99
C ASN A 696 10.29 -17.87 32.92
N THR A 697 9.97 -16.99 31.96
CA THR A 697 8.99 -17.15 30.90
C THR A 697 9.61 -17.03 29.50
N THR A 698 8.93 -17.59 28.50
CA THR A 698 9.27 -17.45 27.07
C THR A 698 8.21 -16.64 26.30
N ASP A 699 7.31 -15.95 27.02
CA ASP A 699 6.17 -15.22 26.46
C ASP A 699 6.52 -13.73 26.28
N PRO A 700 6.54 -13.19 25.05
CA PRO A 700 6.86 -11.78 24.80
C PRO A 700 5.80 -10.80 25.34
N GLU A 701 4.54 -11.20 25.51
CA GLU A 701 3.52 -10.34 26.13
C GLU A 701 3.77 -10.19 27.63
N LEU A 702 4.13 -11.30 28.30
CA LEU A 702 4.51 -11.26 29.71
C LEU A 702 5.84 -10.53 29.91
N LEU A 703 6.85 -10.74 29.04
CA LEU A 703 8.11 -9.98 29.09
C LEU A 703 7.89 -8.48 28.87
N PHE A 704 6.95 -8.06 28.03
CA PHE A 704 6.56 -6.65 27.92
C PHE A 704 5.85 -6.13 29.17
N LYS A 705 4.89 -6.89 29.73
CA LYS A 705 4.22 -6.54 30.99
C LYS A 705 5.21 -6.42 32.15
N LEU A 706 6.25 -7.26 32.17
CA LEU A 706 7.39 -7.15 33.09
C LEU A 706 8.26 -5.92 32.80
N SER A 707 8.49 -5.54 31.53
CA SER A 707 9.19 -4.29 31.21
C SER A 707 8.43 -3.04 31.68
N LEU A 708 7.10 -3.01 31.51
CA LEU A 708 6.25 -1.94 32.04
C LEU A 708 6.26 -1.92 33.57
N ARG A 709 6.19 -3.09 34.22
CA ARG A 709 6.33 -3.21 35.67
C ARG A 709 7.67 -2.66 36.15
N VAL A 710 8.78 -3.03 35.51
CA VAL A 710 10.12 -2.49 35.81
C VAL A 710 10.17 -0.96 35.66
N ALA A 711 9.54 -0.39 34.61
CA ALA A 711 9.46 1.05 34.43
C ALA A 711 8.61 1.75 35.52
N ILE A 712 7.49 1.15 35.94
CA ILE A 712 6.61 1.64 37.02
C ILE A 712 7.28 1.52 38.39
N ASP A 713 7.87 0.36 38.69
CA ASP A 713 8.57 0.09 39.96
C ASP A 713 9.77 1.02 40.12
N GLU A 714 10.43 1.43 39.03
CA GLU A 714 11.50 2.44 39.08
C GLU A 714 10.96 3.88 39.16
N LEU A 715 9.97 4.26 38.35
CA LEU A 715 9.41 5.62 38.37
C LEU A 715 8.66 5.92 39.69
N SER A 716 8.05 4.91 40.31
CA SER A 716 7.32 5.07 41.58
C SER A 716 8.26 5.38 42.75
N LYS A 717 9.51 4.89 42.76
CA LYS A 717 10.55 5.31 43.71
C LYS A 717 10.79 6.83 43.62
N LEU A 718 10.70 7.38 42.41
CA LEU A 718 10.91 8.78 42.10
C LEU A 718 9.70 9.68 42.43
N SER A 719 8.50 9.13 42.65
CA SER A 719 7.33 9.91 43.11
C SER A 719 7.60 10.66 44.43
N SER A 720 8.43 10.08 45.30
CA SER A 720 8.87 10.70 46.56
C SER A 720 10.02 11.70 46.39
N PHE A 721 10.65 11.75 45.22
CA PHE A 721 11.91 12.46 44.99
C PHE A 721 11.78 13.99 44.93
N PRO A 722 10.74 14.57 44.29
CA PRO A 722 10.44 16.01 44.40
C PRO A 722 10.34 16.47 45.86
N SER A 723 9.65 15.71 46.71
CA SER A 723 9.52 16.02 48.15
C SER A 723 10.85 15.96 48.92
N LYS A 724 11.79 15.11 48.49
CA LYS A 724 13.16 15.06 49.03
C LYS A 724 13.98 16.26 48.58
N LEU A 725 13.89 16.64 47.31
CA LEU A 725 14.56 17.83 46.77
C LEU A 725 14.06 19.11 47.43
N ARG A 726 12.75 19.22 47.72
CA ARG A 726 12.17 20.35 48.47
C ARG A 726 12.84 20.59 49.83
N ALA A 727 13.27 19.54 50.54
CA ALA A 727 13.97 19.68 51.82
C ALA A 727 15.36 20.35 51.70
N ASN A 728 15.96 20.33 50.49
CA ASN A 728 17.20 21.04 50.16
C ASN A 728 16.95 22.39 49.46
N ALA A 729 15.68 22.81 49.31
CA ALA A 729 15.25 23.94 48.47
C ALA A 729 14.60 25.08 49.27
N GLU A 730 14.82 25.14 50.59
CA GLU A 730 13.93 25.77 51.56
C GLU A 730 13.68 27.29 51.36
N HIS A 731 14.51 27.99 50.56
CA HIS A 731 14.41 29.45 50.33
C HIS A 731 14.41 29.90 48.84
N ASP A 732 14.29 28.98 47.86
CA ASP A 732 14.25 29.35 46.42
C ASP A 732 12.88 28.96 45.80
N GLU A 733 11.97 29.92 45.73
CA GLU A 733 10.60 29.75 45.19
C GLU A 733 10.59 29.25 43.74
N ARG A 734 11.55 29.70 42.93
CA ARG A 734 11.65 29.35 41.51
C ARG A 734 12.12 27.90 41.32
N PHE A 735 13.07 27.48 42.16
CA PHE A 735 13.51 26.09 42.25
C PHE A 735 12.41 25.18 42.81
N GLN A 736 11.65 25.63 43.82
CA GLN A 736 10.46 24.91 44.29
C GLN A 736 9.43 24.71 43.17
N LYS A 737 9.08 25.74 42.39
CA LYS A 737 8.19 25.59 41.22
C LYS A 737 8.72 24.60 40.18
N ALA A 738 10.03 24.59 39.90
CA ALA A 738 10.62 23.61 38.98
C ALA A 738 10.56 22.16 39.52
N ILE A 739 10.72 21.98 40.84
CA ILE A 739 10.51 20.69 41.51
C ILE A 739 9.02 20.28 41.43
N ASP A 740 8.10 21.22 41.54
CA ASP A 740 6.66 20.98 41.48
C ASP A 740 6.19 20.61 40.06
N VAL A 741 6.72 21.28 39.02
CA VAL A 741 6.58 20.86 37.62
C VAL A 741 7.08 19.44 37.44
N CYS A 742 8.29 19.13 37.93
CA CYS A 742 8.85 17.78 37.86
C CYS A 742 7.94 16.75 38.55
N GLY A 743 7.40 17.05 39.74
CA GLY A 743 6.43 16.19 40.42
C GLY A 743 5.13 16.00 39.65
N SER A 744 4.60 17.05 39.03
CA SER A 744 3.41 16.99 38.18
C SER A 744 3.60 16.05 37.00
N VAL A 745 4.71 16.19 36.25
CA VAL A 745 4.98 15.36 35.06
C VAL A 745 5.42 13.93 35.40
N ILE A 746 6.10 13.70 36.53
CA ILE A 746 6.30 12.33 37.07
C ILE A 746 4.95 11.67 37.39
N GLY A 747 3.99 12.44 37.94
CA GLY A 747 2.62 11.98 38.17
C GLY A 747 1.88 11.62 36.86
N ASP A 748 1.88 12.54 35.87
CA ASP A 748 1.28 12.29 34.55
C ASP A 748 1.90 11.05 33.88
N ALA A 749 3.23 10.90 33.97
CA ALA A 749 3.97 9.76 33.43
C ALA A 749 3.64 8.43 34.13
N LEU A 750 3.54 8.42 35.47
CA LEU A 750 3.06 7.26 36.22
C LEU A 750 1.64 6.88 35.79
N ASP A 751 0.74 7.85 35.69
CA ASP A 751 -0.62 7.59 35.21
C ASP A 751 -0.63 7.11 33.76
N ARG A 752 0.28 7.54 32.88
CA ARG A 752 0.39 7.03 31.49
C ARG A 752 0.91 5.58 31.44
N LEU A 753 1.83 5.21 32.32
CA LEU A 753 2.25 3.81 32.47
C LEU A 753 1.09 2.97 33.03
N ASN A 754 0.33 3.50 33.99
CA ASN A 754 -0.86 2.84 34.52
C ASN A 754 -1.98 2.72 33.47
N ASP A 755 -2.22 3.74 32.64
CA ASP A 755 -3.13 3.68 31.49
C ASP A 755 -2.65 2.61 30.48
N SER A 756 -1.34 2.56 30.24
CA SER A 756 -0.72 1.55 29.37
C SER A 756 -0.93 0.13 29.90
N VAL A 757 -0.76 -0.11 31.20
CA VAL A 757 -1.08 -1.40 31.84
C VAL A 757 -2.59 -1.67 31.83
N SER A 758 -3.43 -0.65 32.02
CA SER A 758 -4.90 -0.79 32.04
C SER A 758 -5.46 -1.18 30.66
N SER A 759 -4.88 -0.65 29.59
CA SER A 759 -5.15 -1.05 28.19
C SER A 759 -4.84 -2.54 27.92
N LEU A 760 -4.01 -3.15 28.78
CA LEU A 760 -3.60 -4.56 28.73
C LEU A 760 -4.29 -5.43 29.79
N ALA A 761 -4.97 -4.84 30.78
CA ALA A 761 -5.57 -5.52 31.92
C ALA A 761 -6.88 -6.24 31.57
N GLY A 762 -7.57 -5.82 30.49
CA GLY A 762 -8.72 -6.54 29.93
C GLY A 762 -8.39 -7.90 29.28
N ALA A 763 -7.12 -8.30 29.26
CA ALA A 763 -6.62 -9.56 28.73
C ALA A 763 -6.29 -10.57 29.86
N SER A 764 -7.31 -11.00 30.60
CA SER A 764 -7.20 -12.19 31.44
C SER A 764 -7.06 -13.46 30.57
N ALA A 765 -6.01 -14.24 30.83
CA ALA A 765 -5.74 -15.58 30.30
C ALA A 765 -6.06 -15.82 28.80
N GLY A 766 -5.27 -15.21 27.89
CA GLY A 766 -5.18 -15.67 26.49
C GLY A 766 -5.89 -14.82 25.42
N LYS A 767 -6.09 -13.52 25.66
CA LYS A 767 -6.55 -12.55 24.65
C LYS A 767 -5.40 -11.63 24.24
N VAL A 768 -5.11 -11.54 22.94
CA VAL A 768 -3.98 -10.73 22.44
C VAL A 768 -4.35 -9.25 22.31
N ILE A 769 -3.36 -8.39 22.56
CA ILE A 769 -3.43 -6.92 22.49
C ILE A 769 -3.87 -6.44 21.09
N SER A 770 -4.75 -5.44 21.04
CA SER A 770 -5.25 -4.87 19.77
C SER A 770 -4.24 -3.90 19.12
N PRO A 771 -4.27 -3.73 17.77
CA PRO A 771 -3.43 -2.74 17.09
C PRO A 771 -3.65 -1.31 17.57
N ALA A 772 -4.91 -0.91 17.81
CA ALA A 772 -5.24 0.41 18.34
C ALA A 772 -4.67 0.60 19.76
N SER A 773 -4.76 -0.43 20.61
CA SER A 773 -4.13 -0.44 21.93
C SER A 773 -2.61 -0.27 21.85
N VAL A 774 -1.95 -0.82 20.82
CA VAL A 774 -0.50 -0.63 20.63
C VAL A 774 -0.16 0.78 20.14
N THR A 775 -0.90 1.35 19.18
CA THR A 775 -0.70 2.75 18.77
C THR A 775 -0.93 3.73 19.93
N ASP A 776 -1.93 3.46 20.77
CA ASP A 776 -2.21 4.24 21.98
C ASP A 776 -1.09 4.11 23.02
N VAL A 777 -0.60 2.89 23.30
CA VAL A 777 0.52 2.66 24.24
C VAL A 777 1.86 3.21 23.68
N GLU A 778 2.11 3.14 22.38
CA GLU A 778 3.25 3.78 21.71
C GLU A 778 3.22 5.30 21.91
N THR A 779 2.04 5.91 21.75
CA THR A 779 1.82 7.34 21.99
C THR A 779 2.04 7.71 23.46
N TRP A 780 1.50 6.92 24.39
CA TRP A 780 1.61 7.21 25.83
C TRP A 780 3.03 6.97 26.37
N LEU A 781 3.74 5.93 25.93
CA LEU A 781 5.15 5.71 26.26
C LEU A 781 6.05 6.77 25.61
N SER A 782 5.74 7.22 24.40
CA SER A 782 6.42 8.36 23.79
C SER A 782 6.29 9.62 24.66
N ALA A 783 5.11 9.82 25.25
CA ALA A 783 4.84 10.93 26.16
C ALA A 783 5.43 10.73 27.58
N VAL A 784 5.56 9.51 28.10
CA VAL A 784 6.29 9.22 29.36
C VAL A 784 7.74 9.71 29.26
N LEU A 785 8.40 9.48 28.12
CA LEU A 785 9.75 10.01 27.88
C LEU A 785 9.76 11.54 27.80
N THR A 786 8.75 12.16 27.16
CA THR A 786 8.60 13.62 27.13
C THR A 786 8.38 14.22 28.53
N ASP A 787 7.53 13.59 29.35
CA ASP A 787 7.23 14.03 30.71
C ASP A 787 8.49 13.96 31.60
N GLN A 788 9.24 12.86 31.53
CA GLN A 788 10.54 12.74 32.21
C GLN A 788 11.55 13.81 31.75
N ASP A 789 11.64 14.06 30.44
CA ASP A 789 12.52 15.10 29.90
C ASP A 789 12.06 16.51 30.33
N THR A 790 10.75 16.74 30.44
CA THR A 790 10.16 18.00 30.93
C THR A 790 10.56 18.29 32.39
N CYS A 791 10.65 17.26 33.25
CA CYS A 791 11.18 17.42 34.61
C CYS A 791 12.65 17.89 34.58
N LEU A 792 13.48 17.27 33.73
CA LEU A 792 14.90 17.61 33.62
C LEU A 792 15.11 18.99 33.01
N ASP A 793 14.33 19.35 32.00
CA ASP A 793 14.37 20.68 31.38
C ASP A 793 13.95 21.77 32.38
N ALA A 794 12.85 21.61 33.12
CA ALA A 794 12.39 22.59 34.11
C ALA A 794 13.44 22.88 35.21
N LEU A 795 14.27 21.89 35.56
CA LEU A 795 15.40 22.06 36.48
C LEU A 795 16.66 22.61 35.78
N GLY A 796 16.90 22.22 34.52
CA GLY A 796 18.04 22.66 33.70
C GLY A 796 17.93 24.10 33.18
N GLU A 797 16.71 24.63 33.08
CA GLU A 797 16.44 26.06 32.86
C GLU A 797 17.02 26.94 33.99
N LEU A 798 17.20 26.40 35.20
CA LEU A 798 17.62 27.16 36.37
C LEU A 798 19.14 27.15 36.54
N ASN A 799 19.75 28.34 36.43
CA ASN A 799 21.20 28.52 36.58
C ASN A 799 21.68 28.49 38.06
N SER A 800 20.87 28.08 39.03
CA SER A 800 21.29 28.00 40.44
C SER A 800 22.18 26.78 40.71
N THR A 801 23.03 26.85 41.74
CA THR A 801 23.88 25.71 42.14
C THR A 801 23.04 24.56 42.71
N ALA A 802 21.95 24.90 43.42
CA ALA A 802 21.00 23.93 43.95
C ALA A 802 20.27 23.18 42.82
N ALA A 803 19.76 23.89 41.81
CA ALA A 803 19.11 23.26 40.67
C ALA A 803 20.07 22.39 39.84
N ARG A 804 21.31 22.82 39.61
CA ARG A 804 22.34 22.00 38.96
C ARG A 804 22.76 20.77 39.78
N GLY A 805 22.73 20.85 41.11
CA GLY A 805 22.90 19.71 42.02
C GLY A 805 21.74 18.71 41.88
N ALA A 806 20.51 19.20 42.05
CA ALA A 806 19.28 18.43 41.96
C ALA A 806 19.08 17.79 40.58
N LEU A 807 19.35 18.51 39.49
CA LEU A 807 19.31 17.98 38.12
C LEU A 807 20.24 16.77 37.94
N ARG A 808 21.45 16.82 38.52
CA ARG A 808 22.38 15.69 38.49
C ARG A 808 21.88 14.54 39.38
N GLU A 809 21.32 14.85 40.54
CA GLU A 809 20.80 13.85 41.48
C GLU A 809 19.59 13.10 40.89
N ILE A 810 18.57 13.85 40.47
CA ILE A 810 17.35 13.31 39.86
C ILE A 810 17.63 12.72 38.47
N GLY A 811 18.52 13.29 37.67
CA GLY A 811 18.94 12.71 36.39
C GLY A 811 19.67 11.38 36.57
N THR A 812 20.43 11.21 37.66
CA THR A 812 21.05 9.92 38.02
C THR A 812 20.00 8.93 38.49
N ALA A 813 19.05 9.35 39.34
CA ALA A 813 17.97 8.50 39.85
C ALA A 813 16.93 8.11 38.77
N MET A 814 16.66 9.01 37.83
CA MET A 814 15.70 8.85 36.73
C MET A 814 16.27 8.04 35.56
N ARG A 815 17.60 7.99 35.42
CA ARG A 815 18.29 7.24 34.35
C ARG A 815 17.68 5.86 34.09
N ASN A 816 17.58 5.04 35.14
CA ASN A 816 17.02 3.69 35.04
C ASN A 816 15.58 3.74 34.50
N SER A 817 14.74 4.63 35.03
CA SER A 817 13.35 4.80 34.57
C SER A 817 13.25 5.24 33.11
N THR A 818 14.15 6.13 32.66
CA THR A 818 14.21 6.56 31.24
C THR A 818 14.69 5.42 30.34
N GLU A 819 15.73 4.68 30.74
CA GLU A 819 16.20 3.50 30.01
C GLU A 819 15.10 2.43 29.94
N PHE A 820 14.38 2.17 31.03
CA PHE A 820 13.29 1.18 31.08
C PHE A 820 12.06 1.62 30.27
N ALA A 821 11.67 2.90 30.31
CA ALA A 821 10.59 3.42 29.47
C ALA A 821 10.95 3.38 27.97
N SER A 822 12.19 3.69 27.61
CA SER A 822 12.73 3.55 26.25
C SER A 822 12.76 2.09 25.80
N ASN A 823 13.18 1.17 26.68
CA ASN A 823 13.14 -0.27 26.42
C ASN A 823 11.70 -0.76 26.19
N SER A 824 10.74 -0.36 27.03
CA SER A 824 9.31 -0.66 26.82
C SER A 824 8.78 -0.05 25.52
N LEU A 825 9.17 1.17 25.14
CA LEU A 825 8.78 1.79 23.86
C LEU A 825 9.35 1.02 22.67
N ALA A 826 10.62 0.59 22.73
CA ALA A 826 11.23 -0.24 21.70
C ALA A 826 10.60 -1.64 21.60
N ILE A 827 10.25 -2.27 22.74
CA ILE A 827 9.51 -3.54 22.77
C ILE A 827 8.09 -3.34 22.22
N VAL A 828 7.37 -2.28 22.60
CA VAL A 828 6.00 -2.07 22.11
C VAL A 828 5.96 -1.72 20.63
N THR A 829 6.98 -1.07 20.07
CA THR A 829 7.04 -0.72 18.63
C THR A 829 7.57 -1.88 17.77
N ARG A 830 8.67 -2.53 18.19
CA ARG A 830 9.39 -3.53 17.38
C ARG A 830 8.99 -4.97 17.65
N ILE A 831 8.42 -5.27 18.81
CA ILE A 831 7.94 -6.61 19.17
C ILE A 831 6.41 -6.63 19.20
N LEU A 832 5.74 -5.78 19.98
CA LEU A 832 4.26 -5.76 20.01
C LEU A 832 3.62 -4.94 18.88
N GLY A 833 4.35 -4.02 18.24
CA GLY A 833 3.93 -3.36 17.00
C GLY A 833 4.05 -4.29 15.80
N LEU A 834 4.73 -5.44 15.97
CA LEU A 834 4.65 -6.60 15.09
C LEU A 834 3.64 -7.63 15.62
N LEU A 835 3.57 -7.91 16.93
CA LEU A 835 2.70 -8.93 17.52
C LEU A 835 1.22 -8.52 17.73
N SER A 836 0.83 -7.25 17.65
CA SER A 836 -0.57 -6.79 17.61
C SER A 836 -1.11 -6.72 16.18
N LYS A 837 -0.23 -6.32 15.25
CA LYS A 837 -0.18 -6.78 13.85
C LYS A 837 0.13 -8.29 13.76
N PHE A 838 -0.13 -9.09 14.81
CA PHE A 838 -0.18 -10.57 14.83
C PHE A 838 -1.32 -11.12 15.71
N GLY A 839 -1.81 -10.33 16.67
CA GLY A 839 -2.90 -10.71 17.58
C GLY A 839 -4.28 -10.40 17.04
N SER A 840 -4.40 -9.41 16.15
CA SER A 840 -5.69 -8.99 15.60
C SER A 840 -6.39 -10.05 14.74
N LEU A 841 -5.64 -11.09 14.31
CA LEU A 841 -5.98 -12.26 13.48
C LEU A 841 -7.29 -13.03 13.77
N VAL A 842 -8.01 -12.68 14.84
CA VAL A 842 -9.10 -13.49 15.40
C VAL A 842 -10.40 -12.71 15.53
N HIS A 843 -10.40 -11.37 15.55
CA HIS A 843 -11.61 -10.57 15.82
C HIS A 843 -11.91 -9.48 14.79
N ARG A 844 -13.21 -9.18 14.67
CA ARG A 844 -13.86 -8.59 13.50
C ARG A 844 -13.47 -7.14 13.22
N ARG A 845 -13.26 -6.83 11.94
CA ARG A 845 -13.62 -5.50 11.43
C ARG A 845 -15.15 -5.34 11.58
N ARG A 846 -15.56 -4.67 12.65
CA ARG A 846 -16.87 -4.01 12.74
C ARG A 846 -17.01 -3.01 11.57
N LEU A 847 -18.25 -2.65 11.25
CA LEU A 847 -18.52 -1.50 10.38
C LEU A 847 -17.91 -0.22 10.98
N LEU A 848 -17.69 0.79 10.12
CA LEU A 848 -17.62 2.18 10.53
C LEU A 848 -19.00 2.65 11.04
N GLY A 849 -19.33 2.24 12.27
CA GLY A 849 -20.27 2.98 13.09
C GLY A 849 -19.63 4.29 13.54
N PHE A 850 -20.45 5.32 13.77
CA PHE A 850 -19.99 6.58 14.35
C PHE A 850 -19.37 6.35 15.74
N PRO A 851 -18.44 7.22 16.19
CA PRO A 851 -17.86 7.13 17.53
C PRO A 851 -18.94 7.22 18.62
N THR A 852 -18.76 6.47 19.72
CA THR A 852 -19.74 6.43 20.83
C THR A 852 -19.70 7.65 21.75
N TRP A 853 -18.69 8.53 21.61
CA TRP A 853 -18.52 9.79 22.34
C TRP A 853 -19.02 11.01 21.55
N LEU A 854 -19.79 10.79 20.48
CA LEU A 854 -20.24 11.85 19.56
C LEU A 854 -21.62 11.52 18.96
N GLY A 855 -22.64 11.92 19.71
CA GLY A 855 -24.06 11.66 19.47
C GLY A 855 -24.63 12.37 18.24
N ALA A 856 -25.94 12.19 18.02
CA ALA A 856 -26.62 12.76 16.87
C ALA A 856 -26.79 14.30 16.95
N ALA A 857 -26.80 14.87 18.15
CA ALA A 857 -26.88 16.32 18.37
C ALA A 857 -25.59 17.04 17.96
N GLU A 858 -24.43 16.51 18.36
CA GLU A 858 -23.11 17.09 18.07
C GLU A 858 -22.78 17.13 16.57
N ARG A 859 -23.48 16.34 15.74
CA ARG A 859 -23.36 16.39 14.27
C ARG A 859 -24.00 17.63 13.64
N ARG A 860 -24.91 18.31 14.35
CA ARG A 860 -25.43 19.64 13.94
C ARG A 860 -24.54 20.78 14.42
N LEU A 861 -23.81 20.55 15.52
CA LEU A 861 -23.09 21.55 16.31
C LEU A 861 -21.89 22.22 15.58
N MET A 862 -21.48 21.67 14.45
CA MET A 862 -20.34 22.20 13.67
C MET A 862 -20.72 22.82 12.32
N GLU A 863 -21.87 22.45 11.75
CA GLU A 863 -22.45 23.09 10.56
C GLU A 863 -23.38 24.28 10.91
N ALA A 864 -24.01 24.27 12.09
CA ALA A 864 -25.03 25.26 12.45
C ALA A 864 -24.47 26.67 12.72
N LYS A 865 -25.21 27.68 12.27
CA LYS A 865 -25.10 29.06 12.78
C LYS A 865 -25.71 29.11 14.18
N SER A 866 -24.90 29.32 15.22
CA SER A 866 -25.15 29.88 16.57
C SER A 866 -26.40 29.55 17.43
N ASN A 867 -27.52 29.09 16.86
CA ASN A 867 -28.85 29.14 17.47
C ASN A 867 -29.49 27.75 17.70
N ASP A 868 -28.86 26.65 17.27
CA ASP A 868 -29.47 25.31 17.23
C ASP A 868 -28.89 24.31 18.27
N THR A 869 -28.08 24.79 19.23
CA THR A 869 -27.40 23.96 20.24
C THR A 869 -27.31 24.63 21.60
N THR A 870 -27.76 23.95 22.65
CA THR A 870 -27.65 24.39 24.05
C THR A 870 -26.30 23.97 24.65
N PRO A 871 -25.42 24.90 25.05
CA PRO A 871 -24.20 24.57 25.80
C PRO A 871 -24.52 24.21 27.26
N ASP A 872 -23.66 23.41 27.89
CA ASP A 872 -23.77 23.05 29.31
C ASP A 872 -23.42 24.22 30.24
N ALA A 873 -22.53 25.10 29.79
CA ALA A 873 -22.16 26.33 30.48
C ALA A 873 -22.03 27.51 29.50
N VAL A 874 -22.61 28.65 29.86
CA VAL A 874 -22.43 29.95 29.18
C VAL A 874 -21.58 30.86 30.05
N VAL A 875 -20.41 31.25 29.55
CA VAL A 875 -19.54 32.27 30.13
C VAL A 875 -19.78 33.58 29.40
N ALA A 876 -20.02 34.67 30.13
CA ALA A 876 -20.13 36.00 29.56
C ALA A 876 -19.65 37.07 30.55
N LYS A 877 -18.61 37.82 30.17
CA LYS A 877 -17.96 38.83 31.04
C LYS A 877 -18.88 40.01 31.42
N ASP A 878 -19.93 40.25 30.64
CA ASP A 878 -20.97 41.27 30.89
C ASP A 878 -22.05 40.82 31.89
N GLY A 879 -22.00 39.57 32.38
CA GLY A 879 -23.02 38.99 33.25
C GLY A 879 -24.24 38.43 32.52
N SER A 880 -24.27 38.41 31.18
CA SER A 880 -25.38 37.85 30.38
C SER A 880 -25.29 36.32 30.18
N GLY A 881 -24.57 35.63 31.06
CA GLY A 881 -24.32 34.19 31.09
C GLY A 881 -24.46 33.62 32.50
N GLN A 882 -24.12 32.34 32.67
CA GLN A 882 -24.14 31.67 33.97
C GLN A 882 -22.88 31.94 34.79
N PHE A 883 -21.76 32.23 34.12
CA PHE A 883 -20.44 32.48 34.71
C PHE A 883 -19.79 33.72 34.10
N THR A 884 -18.95 34.40 34.87
CA THR A 884 -18.19 35.57 34.39
C THR A 884 -16.76 35.23 33.97
N THR A 885 -16.23 34.10 34.46
CA THR A 885 -14.93 33.54 34.07
C THR A 885 -15.07 32.14 33.48
N ILE A 886 -14.08 31.74 32.67
CA ILE A 886 -14.05 30.42 32.04
C ILE A 886 -13.64 29.36 33.07
N GLY A 887 -12.72 29.70 33.97
CA GLY A 887 -12.28 28.86 35.09
C GLY A 887 -13.38 28.53 36.11
N GLU A 888 -14.48 29.30 36.18
CA GLU A 888 -15.67 28.92 36.93
C GLU A 888 -16.49 27.84 36.22
N ALA A 889 -16.83 28.04 34.94
CA ALA A 889 -17.57 27.06 34.14
C ALA A 889 -16.86 25.71 34.09
N LEU A 890 -15.53 25.71 33.97
CA LEU A 890 -14.72 24.48 33.92
C LEU A 890 -14.69 23.69 35.24
N LYS A 891 -15.10 24.27 36.39
CA LYS A 891 -15.26 23.52 37.65
C LYS A 891 -16.46 22.57 37.63
N LEU A 892 -17.41 22.75 36.71
CA LEU A 892 -18.54 21.82 36.51
C LEU A 892 -18.14 20.53 35.77
N VAL A 893 -16.95 20.48 35.14
CA VAL A 893 -16.50 19.32 34.37
C VAL A 893 -16.34 18.11 35.27
N LYS A 894 -17.22 17.12 35.09
CA LYS A 894 -17.14 15.82 35.75
C LYS A 894 -15.83 15.12 35.37
N LYS A 895 -15.01 14.79 36.37
CA LYS A 895 -13.72 14.12 36.15
C LYS A 895 -13.94 12.74 35.52
N LYS A 896 -13.14 12.43 34.49
CA LYS A 896 -13.19 11.26 33.60
C LYS A 896 -14.56 11.02 32.93
N SER A 897 -15.29 12.08 32.61
CA SER A 897 -16.52 12.01 31.80
C SER A 897 -16.23 11.45 30.40
N GLU A 898 -16.99 10.44 29.97
CA GLU A 898 -17.04 10.00 28.56
C GLU A 898 -18.08 10.78 27.74
N GLU A 899 -19.01 11.49 28.41
CA GLU A 899 -19.88 12.49 27.79
C GLU A 899 -19.12 13.81 27.59
N ARG A 900 -19.39 14.52 26.48
CA ARG A 900 -18.81 15.83 26.19
C ARG A 900 -19.40 16.90 27.12
N PHE A 901 -18.55 17.82 27.58
CA PHE A 901 -18.98 19.04 28.29
C PHE A 901 -18.72 20.27 27.42
N ILE A 902 -19.75 21.06 27.13
CA ILE A 902 -19.72 22.15 26.15
C ILE A 902 -19.80 23.51 26.83
N VAL A 903 -18.72 24.28 26.75
CA VAL A 903 -18.62 25.66 27.24
C VAL A 903 -18.72 26.63 26.06
N TYR A 904 -19.77 27.45 26.05
CA TYR A 904 -19.85 28.63 25.19
C TYR A 904 -19.28 29.83 25.94
N VAL A 905 -18.36 30.57 25.32
CA VAL A 905 -17.79 31.80 25.86
C VAL A 905 -18.13 32.95 24.93
N LYS A 906 -18.91 33.92 25.41
CA LYS A 906 -19.25 35.12 24.62
C LYS A 906 -18.04 36.04 24.43
N GLU A 907 -18.12 36.91 23.43
CA GLU A 907 -17.09 37.91 23.16
C GLU A 907 -16.67 38.72 24.41
N GLY A 908 -15.37 38.93 24.53
CA GLY A 908 -14.76 39.46 25.74
C GLY A 908 -13.29 39.06 25.89
N LEU A 909 -12.59 39.82 26.73
CA LEU A 909 -11.19 39.59 27.12
C LEU A 909 -11.14 38.99 28.52
N TYR A 910 -10.87 37.70 28.61
CA TYR A 910 -10.88 36.89 29.83
C TYR A 910 -9.46 36.81 30.40
N VAL A 911 -9.22 37.54 31.49
CA VAL A 911 -7.88 37.68 32.10
C VAL A 911 -7.71 36.61 33.17
N GLU A 912 -7.33 35.41 32.74
CA GLU A 912 -7.28 34.21 33.60
C GLU A 912 -6.27 33.17 33.08
N ASN A 913 -5.55 32.53 34.01
CA ASN A 913 -4.72 31.35 33.74
C ASN A 913 -5.52 30.08 34.07
N ILE A 914 -5.57 29.13 33.14
CA ILE A 914 -6.36 27.90 33.25
C ILE A 914 -5.44 26.69 33.04
N ASP A 915 -5.45 25.70 33.93
CA ASP A 915 -4.85 24.38 33.70
C ASP A 915 -5.91 23.29 33.91
N LEU A 916 -6.18 22.54 32.84
CA LEU A 916 -7.13 21.44 32.80
C LEU A 916 -6.38 20.11 32.97
N ASP A 917 -6.43 19.58 34.19
CA ASP A 917 -5.72 18.38 34.62
C ASP A 917 -6.07 17.12 33.80
N LYS A 918 -5.27 16.05 33.95
CA LYS A 918 -5.40 14.82 33.16
C LYS A 918 -6.79 14.17 33.24
N ASN A 919 -7.59 14.50 34.25
CA ASN A 919 -8.91 13.93 34.49
C ASN A 919 -10.07 14.77 33.89
N THR A 920 -9.85 15.94 33.28
CA THR A 920 -10.93 16.69 32.60
C THR A 920 -11.06 16.26 31.14
N TRP A 921 -11.78 15.16 30.91
CA TRP A 921 -11.94 14.54 29.60
C TRP A 921 -13.07 15.18 28.79
N ASN A 922 -12.95 15.12 27.46
CA ASN A 922 -13.99 15.46 26.47
C ASN A 922 -14.60 16.87 26.64
N VAL A 923 -13.80 17.85 27.06
CA VAL A 923 -14.24 19.25 27.15
C VAL A 923 -14.17 19.92 25.78
N MET A 924 -15.25 20.57 25.37
CA MET A 924 -15.29 21.45 24.21
C MET A 924 -15.54 22.89 24.64
N ILE A 925 -14.67 23.82 24.24
CA ILE A 925 -14.84 25.27 24.40
C ILE A 925 -15.04 25.92 23.03
N TYR A 926 -16.02 26.83 22.91
CA TYR A 926 -16.17 27.64 21.70
C TYR A 926 -16.50 29.10 21.99
N GLY A 927 -15.99 30.00 21.14
CA GLY A 927 -16.19 31.45 21.22
C GLY A 927 -17.00 32.05 20.07
N ASP A 928 -17.27 33.35 20.18
CA ASP A 928 -17.88 34.17 19.11
C ASP A 928 -16.89 34.54 17.96
N GLY A 929 -15.65 34.04 18.01
CA GLY A 929 -14.60 34.28 17.01
C GLY A 929 -13.23 34.51 17.65
N LYS A 930 -12.16 34.03 17.00
CA LYS A 930 -10.76 34.05 17.50
C LYS A 930 -10.12 35.42 17.74
N THR A 931 -10.82 36.51 17.42
CA THR A 931 -10.44 37.91 17.71
C THR A 931 -11.43 38.64 18.62
N LYS A 932 -12.58 38.00 18.92
CA LYS A 932 -13.68 38.50 19.75
C LYS A 932 -13.65 37.90 21.15
N THR A 933 -13.41 36.60 21.22
CA THR A 933 -13.35 35.82 22.48
C THR A 933 -11.90 35.46 22.71
N VAL A 934 -11.28 36.06 23.74
CA VAL A 934 -9.82 35.98 23.95
C VAL A 934 -9.51 35.69 25.42
N VAL A 935 -8.79 34.61 25.69
CA VAL A 935 -8.19 34.32 27.00
C VAL A 935 -6.78 34.88 27.02
N ILE A 936 -6.44 35.66 28.05
CA ILE A 936 -5.16 36.38 28.16
C ILE A 936 -4.51 36.18 29.53
N GLY A 937 -3.20 35.95 29.51
CA GLY A 937 -2.33 35.84 30.68
C GLY A 937 -0.96 36.46 30.41
N SER A 938 -0.12 36.53 31.44
CA SER A 938 1.18 37.21 31.40
C SER A 938 2.32 36.45 32.10
N ARG A 939 2.06 35.22 32.55
CA ARG A 939 3.08 34.39 33.24
C ARG A 939 4.23 34.11 32.30
N ASN A 940 5.45 34.16 32.81
CA ASN A 940 6.65 34.08 32.00
C ASN A 940 7.88 33.64 32.81
N PHE A 941 8.92 33.26 32.09
CA PHE A 941 10.16 32.76 32.67
C PHE A 941 10.97 33.81 33.43
N MET A 942 11.03 35.06 32.96
CA MET A 942 11.79 36.10 33.67
C MET A 942 11.23 36.38 35.07
N ASP A 943 9.90 36.42 35.21
CA ASP A 943 9.20 36.67 36.48
C ASP A 943 9.05 35.40 37.35
N GLY A 944 9.90 34.39 37.14
CA GLY A 944 10.06 33.27 38.07
C GLY A 944 9.02 32.13 37.93
N THR A 945 8.34 32.02 36.79
CA THR A 945 7.48 30.87 36.46
C THR A 945 8.21 29.92 35.50
N PRO A 946 8.43 28.63 35.82
CA PRO A 946 9.05 27.69 34.88
C PRO A 946 8.24 27.56 33.59
N THR A 947 8.88 27.33 32.44
CA THR A 947 8.23 27.44 31.11
C THR A 947 6.92 26.66 30.99
N PHE A 948 6.86 25.44 31.56
CA PHE A 948 5.67 24.59 31.57
C PHE A 948 4.43 25.20 32.27
N GLU A 949 4.62 26.11 33.23
CA GLU A 949 3.56 26.80 34.00
C GLU A 949 3.24 28.21 33.49
N THR A 950 3.96 28.70 32.48
CA THR A 950 3.73 30.02 31.87
C THR A 950 2.43 30.08 31.05
N ALA A 951 1.84 28.93 30.73
CA ALA A 951 0.65 28.80 29.90
C ALA A 951 -0.53 29.66 30.38
N THR A 952 -1.06 30.52 29.51
CA THR A 952 -2.38 31.14 29.71
C THR A 952 -3.46 30.06 29.78
N PHE A 953 -3.44 29.10 28.85
CA PHE A 953 -4.38 27.97 28.84
C PHE A 953 -3.63 26.64 28.67
N ALA A 954 -3.81 25.71 29.58
CA ALA A 954 -3.16 24.41 29.58
C ALA A 954 -4.20 23.28 29.60
N VAL A 955 -3.96 22.22 28.82
CA VAL A 955 -4.84 21.04 28.72
C VAL A 955 -4.05 19.73 28.77
N LYS A 956 -4.47 18.81 29.64
CA LYS A 956 -3.91 17.46 29.78
C LYS A 956 -4.96 16.36 29.54
N GLY A 957 -6.22 16.58 29.91
CA GLY A 957 -7.29 15.59 29.76
C GLY A 957 -7.66 15.30 28.30
N LYS A 958 -7.91 14.01 27.97
CA LYS A 958 -8.12 13.50 26.60
C LYS A 958 -9.30 14.17 25.89
N GLY A 959 -9.23 14.27 24.56
CA GLY A 959 -10.35 14.66 23.70
C GLY A 959 -10.76 16.13 23.79
N PHE A 960 -9.87 17.02 24.24
CA PHE A 960 -10.14 18.46 24.32
C PHE A 960 -10.36 19.10 22.93
N ILE A 961 -11.37 19.96 22.81
CA ILE A 961 -11.64 20.72 21.58
C ILE A 961 -11.78 22.21 21.87
N ALA A 962 -11.09 23.06 21.10
CA ALA A 962 -11.31 24.50 21.06
C ALA A 962 -11.76 24.95 19.66
N LYS A 963 -12.70 25.90 19.62
CA LYS A 963 -13.26 26.47 18.39
C LYS A 963 -13.48 27.99 18.49
N ASP A 964 -13.13 28.74 17.44
CA ASP A 964 -13.48 30.16 17.31
C ASP A 964 -13.10 31.03 18.53
N ILE A 965 -11.94 30.76 19.15
CA ILE A 965 -11.45 31.41 20.38
C ILE A 965 -9.95 31.71 20.29
N GLY A 966 -9.48 32.77 20.94
CA GLY A 966 -8.08 33.17 21.01
C GLY A 966 -7.43 32.90 22.37
N PHE A 967 -6.14 32.54 22.34
CA PHE A 967 -5.29 32.34 23.51
C PHE A 967 -4.06 33.24 23.38
N VAL A 968 -3.78 34.06 24.41
CA VAL A 968 -2.74 35.09 24.35
C VAL A 968 -1.85 35.04 25.59
N ASN A 969 -0.54 35.14 25.41
CA ASN A 969 0.38 35.52 26.48
C ASN A 969 1.04 36.86 26.16
N ASN A 970 0.72 37.89 26.94
CA ASN A 970 1.12 39.27 26.67
C ASN A 970 2.37 39.73 27.43
N ALA A 971 3.15 38.80 28.01
CA ALA A 971 4.35 39.13 28.78
C ALA A 971 5.39 39.96 28.00
N GLY A 972 5.51 39.74 26.68
CA GLY A 972 6.42 40.47 25.80
C GLY A 972 7.79 39.81 25.61
N ALA A 973 8.47 40.12 24.50
CA ALA A 973 9.75 39.49 24.12
C ALA A 973 10.90 39.70 25.12
N SER A 974 10.81 40.66 26.04
CA SER A 974 11.76 40.89 27.14
C SER A 974 11.61 39.93 28.32
N LYS A 975 10.58 39.08 28.32
CA LYS A 975 10.26 38.14 29.40
C LYS A 975 10.66 36.68 29.11
N HIS A 976 11.28 36.44 27.95
CA HIS A 976 11.63 35.12 27.43
C HIS A 976 10.41 34.18 27.34
N GLN A 977 10.54 32.89 27.71
CA GLN A 977 9.48 31.88 27.51
C GLN A 977 8.16 32.32 28.17
N ALA A 978 7.09 32.38 27.37
CA ALA A 978 5.79 32.87 27.78
C ALA A 978 4.66 32.20 26.96
N VAL A 979 4.26 31.00 27.37
CA VAL A 979 3.33 30.15 26.62
C VAL A 979 1.90 30.73 26.63
N ALA A 980 1.26 30.79 25.48
CA ALA A 980 -0.16 31.13 25.34
C ALA A 980 -1.06 29.90 25.48
N LEU A 981 -0.74 28.79 24.80
CA LEU A 981 -1.41 27.50 25.03
C LEU A 981 -0.41 26.34 25.16
N ARG A 982 -0.61 25.49 26.18
CA ARG A 982 0.05 24.18 26.33
C ARG A 982 -0.97 23.06 26.12
N SER A 983 -0.78 22.22 25.10
CA SER A 983 -1.54 20.97 24.98
C SER A 983 -0.64 19.76 25.24
N GLY A 984 -0.99 19.00 26.27
CA GLY A 984 -0.62 17.59 26.44
C GLY A 984 -1.83 16.66 26.31
N SER A 985 -2.98 17.14 25.82
CA SER A 985 -4.17 16.31 25.60
C SER A 985 -3.93 15.36 24.41
N ASP A 986 -4.21 14.08 24.59
CA ASP A 986 -4.34 13.16 23.46
C ASP A 986 -5.64 13.38 22.70
N ARG A 987 -5.57 13.25 21.37
CA ARG A 987 -6.69 13.43 20.43
C ARG A 987 -7.35 14.83 20.55
N SER A 988 -6.56 15.88 20.78
CA SER A 988 -7.06 17.26 20.87
C SER A 988 -7.22 17.95 19.52
N VAL A 989 -8.26 18.79 19.39
CA VAL A 989 -8.57 19.54 18.15
C VAL A 989 -8.68 21.04 18.41
N PHE A 990 -8.00 21.84 17.59
CA PHE A 990 -8.11 23.30 17.59
C PHE A 990 -8.57 23.76 16.21
N TYR A 991 -9.77 24.35 16.13
CA TYR A 991 -10.36 24.79 14.87
C TYR A 991 -10.66 26.29 14.87
N ARG A 992 -10.14 27.03 13.88
CA ARG A 992 -10.28 28.50 13.79
C ARG A 992 -9.95 29.22 15.09
N CYS A 993 -8.91 28.80 15.79
CA CYS A 993 -8.41 29.45 17.00
C CYS A 993 -7.31 30.48 16.68
N SER A 994 -6.96 31.34 17.63
CA SER A 994 -5.73 32.17 17.56
C SER A 994 -4.81 31.89 18.75
N PHE A 995 -3.51 32.05 18.53
CA PHE A 995 -2.45 31.83 19.50
C PHE A 995 -1.42 32.94 19.34
N ASP A 996 -1.44 33.94 20.23
CA ASP A 996 -0.51 35.09 20.15
C ASP A 996 0.42 35.20 21.36
N GLY A 997 1.66 35.60 21.08
CA GLY A 997 2.71 35.73 22.08
C GLY A 997 4.02 36.22 21.45
N PHE A 998 5.12 35.78 22.04
CA PHE A 998 6.48 36.06 21.57
C PHE A 998 7.31 34.79 21.57
N GLN A 999 8.16 34.58 22.57
CA GLN A 999 8.91 33.35 22.71
C GLN A 999 8.00 32.24 23.29
N ASP A 1000 8.08 31.04 22.72
CA ASP A 1000 7.39 29.83 23.18
C ASP A 1000 5.84 29.91 23.15
N THR A 1001 5.23 30.66 22.22
CA THR A 1001 3.75 30.88 22.17
C THR A 1001 2.90 29.59 22.28
N LEU A 1002 3.21 28.55 21.51
CA LEU A 1002 2.41 27.32 21.45
C LEU A 1002 3.23 26.08 21.82
N TYR A 1003 2.94 25.52 22.99
CA TYR A 1003 3.58 24.32 23.50
C TYR A 1003 2.74 23.08 23.14
N ALA A 1004 3.03 22.51 21.96
CA ALA A 1004 2.53 21.21 21.53
C ALA A 1004 3.32 20.10 22.26
N HIS A 1005 3.08 19.99 23.57
CA HIS A 1005 3.89 19.25 24.53
C HIS A 1005 3.96 17.75 24.23
N SER A 1006 2.82 17.05 24.20
CA SER A 1006 2.77 15.59 24.08
C SER A 1006 1.46 15.05 23.48
N ASN A 1007 1.43 13.75 23.15
CA ASN A 1007 0.31 13.02 22.51
C ASN A 1007 -0.09 13.51 21.09
N ARG A 1008 -1.21 13.02 20.53
CA ARG A 1008 -1.68 13.34 19.17
C ARG A 1008 -2.57 14.60 19.15
N GLN A 1009 -2.29 15.53 18.25
CA GLN A 1009 -2.97 16.84 18.18
C GLN A 1009 -3.23 17.30 16.74
N PHE A 1010 -4.32 18.03 16.53
CA PHE A 1010 -4.68 18.59 15.22
C PHE A 1010 -5.09 20.07 15.32
N TYR A 1011 -4.53 20.91 14.45
CA TYR A 1011 -4.82 22.35 14.36
C TYR A 1011 -5.25 22.67 12.93
N ARG A 1012 -6.42 23.30 12.75
CA ARG A 1012 -6.98 23.65 11.43
C ARG A 1012 -7.46 25.10 11.41
N GLU A 1013 -7.12 25.85 10.35
CA GLU A 1013 -7.53 27.25 10.13
C GLU A 1013 -7.19 28.21 11.29
N CYS A 1014 -6.16 27.85 12.08
CA CYS A 1014 -5.70 28.61 13.23
C CYS A 1014 -4.66 29.66 12.84
N ASP A 1015 -4.61 30.76 13.59
CA ASP A 1015 -3.60 31.81 13.45
C ASP A 1015 -2.60 31.70 14.61
N ILE A 1016 -1.29 31.55 14.34
CA ILE A 1016 -0.25 31.38 15.36
C ILE A 1016 0.85 32.43 15.15
N SER A 1017 1.10 33.29 16.13
CA SER A 1017 2.14 34.34 16.09
C SER A 1017 3.12 34.30 17.26
N GLY A 1018 4.37 34.65 16.98
CA GLY A 1018 5.46 34.64 17.96
C GLY A 1018 6.82 34.99 17.36
N THR A 1019 7.89 34.67 18.07
CA THR A 1019 9.28 35.03 17.72
C THR A 1019 10.21 33.82 17.77
N ILE A 1020 10.70 33.46 18.95
CA ILE A 1020 11.64 32.37 19.20
C ILE A 1020 10.84 31.11 19.56
N ASP A 1021 11.14 30.00 18.89
CA ASP A 1021 10.63 28.65 19.16
C ASP A 1021 9.11 28.57 19.35
N PHE A 1022 8.35 29.42 18.64
CA PHE A 1022 6.97 29.71 19.03
C PHE A 1022 5.96 28.60 18.73
N ILE A 1023 6.40 27.50 18.09
CA ILE A 1023 5.71 26.20 18.04
C ILE A 1023 6.71 25.12 18.47
N PHE A 1024 6.62 24.64 19.71
CA PHE A 1024 7.60 23.73 20.29
C PHE A 1024 6.98 22.56 21.07
N GLY A 1025 7.81 21.57 21.40
CA GLY A 1025 7.43 20.38 22.16
C GLY A 1025 7.62 19.07 21.40
N ASN A 1026 7.00 18.00 21.92
CA ASN A 1026 7.18 16.64 21.43
C ASN A 1026 5.84 15.89 21.30
N ALA A 1027 4.79 16.59 20.87
CA ALA A 1027 3.57 15.98 20.36
C ALA A 1027 3.79 15.28 19.00
N ALA A 1028 2.82 14.45 18.61
CA ALA A 1028 2.58 14.10 17.22
C ALA A 1028 1.50 15.06 16.70
N VAL A 1029 1.90 16.13 16.00
CA VAL A 1029 0.99 17.25 15.67
C VAL A 1029 1.00 17.60 14.18
N VAL A 1030 -0.19 17.83 13.64
CA VAL A 1030 -0.38 18.39 12.29
C VAL A 1030 -1.12 19.73 12.37
N PHE A 1031 -0.50 20.76 11.81
CA PHE A 1031 -1.09 22.06 11.51
C PHE A 1031 -1.51 22.07 10.04
N GLN A 1032 -2.79 22.30 9.76
CA GLN A 1032 -3.34 22.28 8.40
C GLN A 1032 -4.09 23.59 8.10
N ASN A 1033 -3.85 24.18 6.93
CA ASN A 1033 -4.47 25.44 6.49
C ASN A 1033 -4.38 26.58 7.53
N CYS A 1034 -3.30 26.62 8.32
CA CYS A 1034 -3.07 27.60 9.37
C CYS A 1034 -2.29 28.82 8.84
N LYS A 1035 -2.34 29.94 9.57
CA LYS A 1035 -1.46 31.09 9.36
C LYS A 1035 -0.36 31.10 10.41
N ILE A 1036 0.90 31.04 9.97
CA ILE A 1036 2.09 30.96 10.80
C ILE A 1036 2.83 32.29 10.68
N MET A 1037 2.85 33.07 11.76
CA MET A 1037 3.08 34.51 11.72
C MET A 1037 4.24 34.95 12.62
N PRO A 1038 5.50 34.79 12.19
CA PRO A 1038 6.63 35.40 12.89
C PRO A 1038 6.46 36.92 12.96
N ARG A 1039 6.60 37.49 14.15
CA ARG A 1039 6.55 38.95 14.42
C ARG A 1039 7.94 39.49 14.71
N GLN A 1040 8.13 40.80 14.75
CA GLN A 1040 9.45 41.40 15.03
C GLN A 1040 9.87 41.16 16.50
N PRO A 1041 11.02 40.50 16.76
CA PRO A 1041 11.58 40.33 18.11
C PRO A 1041 12.39 41.56 18.55
N LEU A 1042 13.02 41.49 19.73
CA LEU A 1042 13.93 42.55 20.21
C LEU A 1042 15.17 42.68 19.31
N PRO A 1043 15.88 43.83 19.35
CA PRO A 1043 17.17 43.98 18.70
C PRO A 1043 18.14 42.84 19.05
N ASN A 1044 18.90 42.38 18.05
CA ASN A 1044 19.85 41.26 18.12
C ASN A 1044 19.24 39.86 18.37
N GLN A 1045 17.92 39.72 18.48
CA GLN A 1045 17.25 38.42 18.44
C GLN A 1045 16.99 37.95 16.99
N PHE A 1046 16.64 36.67 16.85
CA PHE A 1046 16.16 36.04 15.62
C PHE A 1046 14.86 35.29 15.92
N ASN A 1047 14.14 34.87 14.88
CA ASN A 1047 12.92 34.08 15.00
C ASN A 1047 13.13 32.62 14.56
N THR A 1048 12.49 31.69 15.26
CA THR A 1048 12.43 30.26 14.93
C THR A 1048 10.99 29.79 15.04
N ILE A 1049 10.44 29.28 13.93
CA ILE A 1049 9.04 28.86 13.90
C ILE A 1049 8.84 27.56 14.70
N THR A 1050 9.76 26.59 14.58
CA THR A 1050 9.66 25.30 15.29
C THR A 1050 10.87 24.96 16.15
N ALA A 1051 10.62 24.33 17.31
CA ALA A 1051 11.64 23.66 18.12
C ALA A 1051 11.13 22.29 18.61
N GLN A 1052 11.41 21.25 17.82
CA GLN A 1052 10.83 19.93 18.06
C GLN A 1052 11.74 19.07 18.97
N GLY A 1053 11.13 18.44 19.98
CA GLY A 1053 11.81 17.80 21.10
C GLY A 1053 11.89 16.28 21.08
N LYS A 1054 11.92 15.62 19.91
CA LYS A 1054 12.03 14.15 19.85
C LYS A 1054 13.44 13.69 20.27
N LYS A 1055 13.50 12.75 21.23
CA LYS A 1055 14.73 12.30 21.91
C LYS A 1055 15.01 10.81 21.78
N ASP A 1056 14.01 9.99 21.46
CA ASP A 1056 14.16 8.56 21.15
C ASP A 1056 13.62 8.27 19.74
N PRO A 1057 14.36 7.56 18.86
CA PRO A 1057 13.93 7.30 17.48
C PRO A 1057 12.59 6.56 17.37
N ASN A 1058 12.24 5.76 18.38
CA ASN A 1058 11.01 4.97 18.45
C ASN A 1058 9.80 5.78 18.95
N GLN A 1059 9.95 7.07 19.29
CA GLN A 1059 8.80 7.95 19.55
C GLN A 1059 8.04 8.24 18.25
N ASN A 1060 6.71 8.21 18.28
CA ASN A 1060 5.85 8.49 17.12
C ASN A 1060 5.57 10.00 16.89
N THR A 1061 6.49 10.87 17.33
CA THR A 1061 6.30 12.32 17.51
C THR A 1061 6.98 13.18 16.43
N GLY A 1062 6.56 14.43 16.30
CA GLY A 1062 7.04 15.39 15.30
C GLY A 1062 6.05 16.54 15.02
N ILE A 1063 6.53 17.64 14.43
CA ILE A 1063 5.73 18.82 14.07
C ILE A 1063 5.57 18.90 12.55
N ILE A 1064 4.34 18.78 12.06
CA ILE A 1064 4.02 18.86 10.62
C ILE A 1064 3.21 20.12 10.34
N ILE A 1065 3.65 20.93 9.37
CA ILE A 1065 2.92 22.09 8.87
C ILE A 1065 2.54 21.80 7.41
N GLN A 1066 1.25 21.57 7.16
CA GLN A 1066 0.67 21.20 5.86
C GLN A 1066 -0.24 22.33 5.33
N LYS A 1067 -0.21 22.59 4.01
CA LYS A 1067 -1.18 23.46 3.30
C LYS A 1067 -1.42 24.84 3.94
N SER A 1068 -0.42 25.35 4.66
CA SER A 1068 -0.50 26.54 5.51
C SER A 1068 0.19 27.74 4.87
N THR A 1069 0.01 28.93 5.43
CA THR A 1069 0.67 30.16 4.97
C THR A 1069 1.63 30.67 6.04
N ILE A 1070 2.89 30.87 5.68
CA ILE A 1070 3.94 31.40 6.56
C ILE A 1070 4.33 32.80 6.08
N THR A 1071 3.84 33.83 6.76
CA THR A 1071 3.98 35.25 6.39
C THR A 1071 4.19 36.11 7.64
N PRO A 1072 4.89 37.26 7.58
CA PRO A 1072 5.09 38.11 8.76
C PRO A 1072 3.77 38.51 9.40
N HIS A 1073 3.74 38.61 10.74
CA HIS A 1073 2.59 39.16 11.46
C HIS A 1073 2.38 40.65 11.12
N ASP A 1074 3.49 41.38 11.02
CA ASP A 1074 3.58 42.80 10.74
C ASP A 1074 4.51 43.08 9.56
N ASN A 1075 4.28 44.16 8.81
CA ASN A 1075 5.16 44.61 7.73
C ASN A 1075 6.55 45.12 8.19
N ASN A 1076 6.88 45.02 9.49
CA ASN A 1076 8.11 45.53 10.09
C ASN A 1076 9.16 44.43 10.41
N LEU A 1077 8.89 43.17 10.06
CA LEU A 1077 9.80 42.06 10.34
C LEU A 1077 11.13 42.22 9.58
N THR A 1078 12.18 42.56 10.30
CA THR A 1078 13.56 42.72 9.80
C THR A 1078 14.52 41.69 10.41
N ALA A 1079 14.15 41.04 11.51
CA ALA A 1079 14.98 40.03 12.16
C ALA A 1079 15.17 38.75 11.30
N PRO A 1080 16.35 38.11 11.35
CA PRO A 1080 16.56 36.78 10.76
C PRO A 1080 15.49 35.80 11.23
N THR A 1081 14.84 35.10 10.30
CA THR A 1081 13.78 34.14 10.62
C THR A 1081 14.05 32.78 9.97
N TYR A 1082 13.78 31.70 10.71
CA TYR A 1082 14.07 30.32 10.34
C TYR A 1082 12.84 29.42 10.60
N LEU A 1083 12.69 28.35 9.80
CA LEU A 1083 11.64 27.32 9.93
C LEU A 1083 11.76 26.54 11.26
N GLY A 1084 12.96 26.44 11.82
CA GLY A 1084 13.18 25.91 13.16
C GLY A 1084 14.62 25.60 13.53
N ARG A 1085 14.78 25.06 14.74
CA ARG A 1085 16.05 24.57 15.30
C ARG A 1085 15.86 23.28 16.13
N PRO A 1086 16.78 22.31 16.06
CA PRO A 1086 16.58 20.99 16.66
C PRO A 1086 16.90 20.99 18.15
N TRP A 1087 15.86 20.99 18.98
CA TRP A 1087 15.98 21.05 20.44
C TRP A 1087 16.54 19.75 21.06
N LYS A 1088 16.30 18.60 20.42
CA LYS A 1088 16.75 17.25 20.86
C LYS A 1088 17.21 16.42 19.64
N ASP A 1089 18.01 15.37 19.88
CA ASP A 1089 18.82 14.70 18.84
C ASP A 1089 18.05 13.99 17.71
N PHE A 1090 16.75 13.73 17.88
CA PHE A 1090 15.89 13.09 16.87
C PHE A 1090 14.79 14.04 16.36
N SER A 1091 14.96 15.35 16.60
CA SER A 1091 14.04 16.43 16.23
C SER A 1091 13.45 16.25 14.83
N THR A 1092 12.12 16.14 14.74
CA THR A 1092 11.39 15.78 13.51
C THR A 1092 10.39 16.87 13.14
N THR A 1093 10.64 17.59 12.03
CA THR A 1093 9.78 18.68 11.52
C THR A 1093 9.63 18.58 10.01
N VAL A 1094 8.41 18.71 9.50
CA VAL A 1094 8.12 18.73 8.05
C VAL A 1094 7.24 19.92 7.68
N ILE A 1095 7.71 20.75 6.75
CA ILE A 1095 6.95 21.87 6.18
C ILE A 1095 6.54 21.47 4.76
N MET A 1096 5.25 21.29 4.49
CA MET A 1096 4.78 20.72 3.23
C MET A 1096 3.54 21.41 2.64
N GLN A 1097 3.49 21.48 1.32
CA GLN A 1097 2.39 22.06 0.53
C GLN A 1097 2.03 23.51 0.95
N SER A 1098 2.95 24.23 1.60
CA SER A 1098 2.69 25.49 2.31
C SER A 1098 3.35 26.68 1.61
N ASP A 1099 2.71 27.85 1.66
CA ASP A 1099 3.26 29.08 1.08
C ASP A 1099 4.15 29.83 2.07
N ILE A 1100 5.31 30.33 1.62
CA ILE A 1100 6.36 30.90 2.47
C ILE A 1100 6.80 32.25 1.92
N GLY A 1101 6.62 33.32 2.71
CA GLY A 1101 7.01 34.68 2.37
C GLY A 1101 8.53 34.94 2.37
N SER A 1102 8.94 36.07 1.78
CA SER A 1102 10.33 36.42 1.45
C SER A 1102 11.23 36.81 2.63
N PHE A 1103 10.68 36.88 3.84
CA PHE A 1103 11.40 37.21 5.08
C PHE A 1103 12.29 36.07 5.60
N LEU A 1104 12.06 34.83 5.15
CA LEU A 1104 12.81 33.66 5.60
C LEU A 1104 14.28 33.76 5.18
N LYS A 1105 15.22 33.49 6.10
CA LYS A 1105 16.64 33.36 5.73
C LYS A 1105 16.81 32.20 4.74
N PRO A 1106 17.55 32.35 3.61
CA PRO A 1106 17.63 31.31 2.59
C PRO A 1106 18.17 29.95 3.08
N VAL A 1107 18.99 29.93 4.14
CA VAL A 1107 19.45 28.69 4.80
C VAL A 1107 18.32 27.88 5.44
N GLY A 1108 17.16 28.50 5.69
CA GLY A 1108 15.90 27.93 6.17
C GLY A 1108 15.90 27.54 7.64
N TRP A 1109 16.95 26.88 8.12
CA TRP A 1109 17.05 26.30 9.45
C TRP A 1109 18.30 26.82 10.18
N ILE A 1110 18.28 26.83 11.52
CA ILE A 1110 19.43 27.25 12.35
C ILE A 1110 19.76 26.19 13.39
N SER A 1111 21.04 25.99 13.68
CA SER A 1111 21.50 25.01 14.65
C SER A 1111 21.12 25.42 16.08
N TRP A 1112 20.94 24.44 16.98
CA TRP A 1112 20.66 24.73 18.39
C TRP A 1112 21.86 25.38 19.10
N VAL A 1113 23.05 24.82 18.88
CA VAL A 1113 24.33 25.41 19.27
C VAL A 1113 24.93 26.15 18.06
N PRO A 1114 25.31 27.43 18.18
CA PRO A 1114 25.87 28.19 17.05
C PRO A 1114 27.10 27.52 16.43
N ASN A 1115 27.15 27.46 15.11
CA ASN A 1115 28.23 26.86 14.31
C ASN A 1115 28.51 25.37 14.53
N VAL A 1116 27.60 24.64 15.19
CA VAL A 1116 27.67 23.19 15.36
C VAL A 1116 26.52 22.55 14.57
N ASP A 1117 26.86 21.73 13.57
CA ASP A 1117 25.86 20.97 12.83
C ASP A 1117 25.13 19.99 13.78
N PRO A 1118 23.79 19.88 13.68
CA PRO A 1118 23.02 19.01 14.56
C PRO A 1118 23.24 17.53 14.23
N ALA A 1119 22.85 16.67 15.18
CA ALA A 1119 22.95 15.23 15.04
C ALA A 1119 22.33 14.73 13.73
N SER A 1120 22.99 13.79 13.04
CA SER A 1120 22.54 13.22 11.76
C SER A 1120 21.21 12.44 11.85
N THR A 1121 20.70 12.28 13.07
CA THR A 1121 19.46 11.60 13.47
C THR A 1121 18.21 12.49 13.46
N ILE A 1122 18.35 13.81 13.29
CA ILE A 1122 17.18 14.68 13.07
C ILE A 1122 16.52 14.38 11.71
N PHE A 1123 15.24 14.73 11.58
CA PHE A 1123 14.51 14.64 10.31
C PHE A 1123 13.80 15.96 10.01
N TYR A 1124 14.48 16.85 9.30
CA TYR A 1124 13.94 18.12 8.84
C TYR A 1124 13.67 18.08 7.34
N ALA A 1125 12.47 18.44 6.90
CA ALA A 1125 12.10 18.27 5.49
C ALA A 1125 11.17 19.35 4.94
N GLU A 1126 11.29 19.59 3.64
CA GLU A 1126 10.43 20.46 2.85
C GLU A 1126 9.85 19.69 1.65
N TYR A 1127 8.57 19.95 1.29
CA TYR A 1127 7.88 19.25 0.19
C TYR A 1127 6.83 20.15 -0.46
N HIS A 1128 6.97 20.45 -1.76
CA HIS A 1128 5.97 21.19 -2.54
C HIS A 1128 5.52 22.53 -1.93
N ASN A 1129 6.42 23.23 -1.22
CA ASN A 1129 6.15 24.56 -0.70
C ASN A 1129 6.20 25.61 -1.83
N SER A 1130 5.48 26.71 -1.67
CA SER A 1130 5.40 27.83 -2.62
C SER A 1130 5.82 29.15 -1.99
N GLY A 1131 5.85 30.21 -2.80
CA GLY A 1131 6.21 31.55 -2.33
C GLY A 1131 7.72 31.82 -2.30
N PRO A 1132 8.13 33.10 -2.19
CA PRO A 1132 9.52 33.52 -2.36
C PRO A 1132 10.50 33.05 -1.27
N GLY A 1133 10.01 32.56 -0.13
CA GLY A 1133 10.84 31.92 0.92
C GLY A 1133 11.06 30.42 0.71
N ALA A 1134 10.37 29.77 -0.22
CA ALA A 1134 10.42 28.32 -0.42
C ALA A 1134 11.58 27.82 -1.31
N ASP A 1135 12.46 28.68 -1.84
CA ASP A 1135 13.65 28.21 -2.54
C ASP A 1135 14.58 27.44 -1.59
N VAL A 1136 14.83 26.17 -1.92
CA VAL A 1136 15.67 25.27 -1.14
C VAL A 1136 17.16 25.30 -1.55
N SER A 1137 17.54 26.05 -2.60
CA SER A 1137 18.91 26.04 -3.15
C SER A 1137 19.98 26.37 -2.09
N GLN A 1138 19.74 27.43 -1.31
CA GLN A 1138 20.65 27.95 -0.28
C GLN A 1138 20.47 27.30 1.10
N ARG A 1139 19.59 26.31 1.25
CA ARG A 1139 19.31 25.65 2.54
C ARG A 1139 20.54 24.98 3.15
N VAL A 1140 20.55 24.83 4.47
CA VAL A 1140 21.56 24.05 5.22
C VAL A 1140 21.83 22.67 4.59
N LYS A 1141 23.05 22.16 4.74
CA LYS A 1141 23.49 20.88 4.12
C LYS A 1141 23.62 19.73 5.14
N TRP A 1142 22.92 19.83 6.28
CA TRP A 1142 22.92 18.83 7.35
C TRP A 1142 22.46 17.45 6.89
N ALA A 1143 23.06 16.38 7.41
CA ALA A 1143 22.72 15.00 7.05
C ALA A 1143 21.24 14.64 7.36
N GLY A 1144 20.66 15.21 8.42
CA GLY A 1144 19.25 15.03 8.79
C GLY A 1144 18.25 15.91 8.01
N TYR A 1145 18.73 16.85 7.18
CA TYR A 1145 17.86 17.68 6.36
C TYR A 1145 17.53 17.01 5.00
N LYS A 1146 16.33 17.27 4.48
CA LYS A 1146 15.78 16.74 3.22
C LYS A 1146 15.13 17.89 2.43
N PRO A 1147 15.82 18.51 1.44
CA PRO A 1147 15.31 19.66 0.70
C PRO A 1147 14.11 19.36 -0.20
N THR A 1148 13.82 18.08 -0.44
CA THR A 1148 12.62 17.61 -1.13
C THR A 1148 12.32 16.21 -0.63
N LEU A 1149 11.09 15.96 -0.14
CA LEU A 1149 10.60 14.60 0.06
C LEU A 1149 10.09 13.99 -1.25
N SER A 1150 10.04 12.67 -1.33
CA SER A 1150 9.18 11.98 -2.28
C SER A 1150 7.71 12.03 -1.81
N ASP A 1151 6.76 11.89 -2.74
CA ASP A 1151 5.33 11.81 -2.44
C ASP A 1151 5.05 10.70 -1.40
N SER A 1152 5.75 9.56 -1.51
CA SER A 1152 5.65 8.41 -0.59
C SER A 1152 6.32 8.61 0.77
N ASP A 1153 7.26 9.55 0.89
CA ASP A 1153 7.78 10.02 2.19
C ASP A 1153 6.85 11.07 2.81
N ALA A 1154 6.35 12.02 2.02
CA ALA A 1154 5.44 13.06 2.48
C ALA A 1154 4.09 12.50 2.97
N VAL A 1155 3.57 11.42 2.35
CA VAL A 1155 2.36 10.71 2.83
C VAL A 1155 2.46 10.30 4.30
N LYS A 1156 3.65 9.90 4.78
CA LYS A 1156 3.88 9.45 6.17
C LYS A 1156 3.54 10.53 7.21
N PHE A 1157 3.58 11.79 6.81
CA PHE A 1157 3.35 12.97 7.65
C PHE A 1157 1.93 13.54 7.52
N THR A 1158 1.07 12.94 6.69
CA THR A 1158 -0.33 13.36 6.54
C THR A 1158 -1.17 13.03 7.77
N VAL A 1159 -2.31 13.71 7.91
CA VAL A 1159 -3.26 13.52 9.03
C VAL A 1159 -3.65 12.04 9.22
N GLN A 1160 -3.82 11.27 8.14
CA GLN A 1160 -4.14 9.85 8.22
C GLN A 1160 -2.98 8.98 8.72
N SER A 1161 -1.77 9.19 8.21
CA SER A 1161 -0.62 8.36 8.56
C SER A 1161 -0.02 8.72 9.92
N PHE A 1162 0.15 10.01 10.17
CA PHE A 1162 0.97 10.51 11.27
C PHE A 1162 0.24 10.52 12.61
N ILE A 1163 -0.99 11.04 12.63
CA ILE A 1163 -1.82 11.17 13.85
C ILE A 1163 -3.06 10.26 13.84
N GLN A 1164 -3.19 9.36 12.86
CA GLN A 1164 -4.33 8.44 12.70
C GLN A 1164 -5.69 9.16 12.66
N GLY A 1165 -5.71 10.36 12.07
CA GLY A 1165 -6.83 11.30 12.14
C GLY A 1165 -8.22 10.68 11.86
N PRO A 1166 -8.44 9.92 10.77
CA PRO A 1166 -9.74 9.29 10.48
C PRO A 1166 -10.29 8.31 11.54
N GLU A 1167 -9.51 7.95 12.58
CA GLU A 1167 -9.97 7.11 13.71
C GLU A 1167 -10.60 7.94 14.86
N TRP A 1168 -10.35 9.25 14.93
CA TRP A 1168 -10.81 10.11 16.03
C TRP A 1168 -11.20 11.55 15.65
N LEU A 1169 -10.65 12.11 14.57
CA LEU A 1169 -11.13 13.35 13.98
C LEU A 1169 -12.52 13.09 13.34
N PRO A 1170 -13.55 13.88 13.70
CA PRO A 1170 -14.90 13.64 13.20
C PRO A 1170 -15.07 14.12 11.74
N ASN A 1171 -15.35 13.18 10.84
CA ASN A 1171 -15.60 13.34 9.39
C ASN A 1171 -16.78 14.28 8.99
N VAL A 1172 -17.32 15.08 9.93
CA VAL A 1172 -18.50 15.97 9.73
C VAL A 1172 -18.36 17.29 10.53
N ALA A 1173 -17.19 17.58 11.09
CA ALA A 1173 -17.07 18.61 12.13
C ALA A 1173 -15.81 19.48 12.06
N VAL A 1174 -14.72 19.00 11.48
CA VAL A 1174 -13.63 19.84 10.99
C VAL A 1174 -13.26 19.29 9.62
N ASP A 1175 -13.33 20.13 8.58
CA ASP A 1175 -12.87 19.72 7.25
C ASP A 1175 -11.35 19.56 7.29
N PHE A 1176 -10.89 18.31 7.24
CA PHE A 1176 -9.48 17.96 7.22
C PHE A 1176 -9.15 17.10 6.01
N GLU A 1177 -7.98 17.34 5.43
CA GLU A 1177 -7.48 16.57 4.30
C GLU A 1177 -6.63 15.43 4.86
N SER A 1178 -7.13 14.20 4.72
CA SER A 1178 -6.52 13.01 5.34
C SER A 1178 -5.19 12.62 4.69
N THR A 1179 -4.98 12.97 3.42
CA THR A 1179 -3.78 12.69 2.62
C THR A 1179 -3.12 13.98 2.10
N LEU A 1180 -2.09 13.83 1.26
CA LEU A 1180 -1.55 14.92 0.43
C LEU A 1180 -2.61 15.44 -0.54
#